data_AF-V2YCR1-F1
#
_entry.id   AF-V2YCR1-F1
#
_cell.length_a   1.000
_cell.length_b   1.000
_cell.length_c   1.000
_cell.angle_alpha   90.00
_cell.angle_beta   90.00
_cell.angle_gamma   90.00
#
_symmetry.space_group_name_H-M   'P 1'
#
loop_
_entity.id
_entity.type
_entity.pdbx_description
1 polymer ?
#
loop_
_entity_poly.entity_id
_entity_poly.type
_entity_poly.pdbx_seq_one_letter_code
_entity_poly.pdbx_strand_id
1 'polypeptide(L)'
;MSKEKVLKLSWRVLLAGMSILTVLFFLDIKFVVLGINILVLDMLTAGIWAFVRLCRWAGRENTERRTAAIIAITLAGLLAASVLLLGLGMYGGWYEYAEGTEPQTHRTFVVEYRRNMLQKGTAKVYERFGPLLFPCNVPEYHGELNFDELDSKYASVYISEEQQAITVSLFIYGPRFHIPLELTGKSSTSPEQLLTEQPIDDTHDAFLIDTGGELGTLLVTAELDEEAPTKDCCATVRFTVWNPDAMDEPLQTIIAGTNIFLDWSIIDANFDGCADFTCTYLRGNQSYYDHLWIWCEEHRQFEGIPEYDEISVPELDAETGTIYGFNRSSAGGTGLHTFHQWINGNLTCVRQIKIDSGLANTVRMSVQDRVAGELAEIYHEDFPIESGGWQDAQMVWHDLDYHGEPGGIYDLFQQQPIDDTHDAFLVSTGGKLGTLLVTAELAMENKDEFGTRDITFSVWNPVDMEQPIQTFSEEFMMGVAPEFHHVVDANFDGFQDFGYLFHAGNQPYYQHYWLWDEVQGQFQYCAPLVEISQPVFDPERQVITGWARSSGAGDGINTFHRWEDGELVCVRRIESFSPWEEPSIVCVQDRINGELQQVYREEFPWPGEEPEGQEAWRQARYKWCDLDYHGEP
;
A
#
# COMPACT_ATOMS: atom_id res chain seq x y z
N MET A 1 13.45 -22.27 38.99
CA MET A 1 14.13 -20.95 38.82
C MET A 1 15.27 -20.84 39.82
N SER A 2 16.50 -20.50 39.42
CA SER A 2 17.63 -20.36 40.35
C SER A 2 17.42 -19.18 41.31
N LYS A 3 17.88 -19.28 42.56
CA LYS A 3 17.76 -18.21 43.58
C LYS A 3 18.27 -16.84 43.07
N GLU A 4 19.26 -16.85 42.20
CA GLU A 4 19.83 -15.65 41.59
C GLU A 4 18.87 -14.98 40.59
N LYS A 5 18.13 -15.77 39.79
CA LYS A 5 17.10 -15.22 38.87
C LYS A 5 15.91 -14.63 39.63
N VAL A 6 15.51 -15.25 40.75
CA VAL A 6 14.46 -14.71 41.63
C VAL A 6 14.89 -13.36 42.23
N LEU A 7 16.14 -13.26 42.71
CA LEU A 7 16.66 -12.03 43.31
C LEU A 7 16.76 -10.87 42.30
N LYS A 8 17.22 -11.16 41.07
CA LYS A 8 17.30 -10.17 39.98
C LYS A 8 15.90 -9.72 39.53
N LEU A 9 14.92 -10.62 39.49
CA LEU A 9 13.54 -10.28 39.16
C LEU A 9 12.90 -9.40 40.25
N SER A 10 13.05 -9.76 41.53
CA SER A 10 12.56 -8.96 42.65
C SER A 10 13.19 -7.57 42.71
N TRP A 11 14.49 -7.45 42.38
CA TRP A 11 15.17 -6.16 42.30
C TRP A 11 14.64 -5.28 41.16
N ARG A 12 14.38 -5.87 39.99
CA ARG A 12 13.78 -5.15 38.84
C ARG A 12 12.35 -4.67 39.14
N VAL A 13 11.54 -5.51 39.78
CA VAL A 13 10.17 -5.13 40.21
C VAL A 13 10.22 -3.98 41.22
N LEU A 14 11.17 -4.01 42.17
CA LEU A 14 11.33 -2.93 43.15
C LEU A 14 11.79 -1.62 42.50
N LEU A 15 12.74 -1.68 41.55
CA LEU A 15 13.16 -0.50 40.79
C LEU A 15 12.04 0.08 39.92
N ALA A 16 11.26 -0.77 39.26
CA ALA A 16 10.09 -0.34 38.49
C ALA A 16 9.04 0.33 39.38
N GLY A 17 8.74 -0.27 40.55
CA GLY A 17 7.84 0.33 41.54
C GLY A 17 8.33 1.70 42.03
N MET A 18 9.62 1.83 42.34
CA MET A 18 10.22 3.11 42.75
C MET A 18 10.18 4.17 41.63
N SER A 19 10.38 3.76 40.37
CA SER A 19 10.28 4.67 39.22
C SER A 19 8.85 5.18 39.02
N ILE A 20 7.85 4.29 39.10
CA ILE A 20 6.42 4.65 39.01
C ILE A 20 6.06 5.62 40.15
N LEU A 21 6.45 5.32 41.38
CA LEU A 21 6.20 6.20 42.53
C LEU A 21 6.87 7.57 42.39
N THR A 22 8.06 7.62 41.78
CA THR A 22 8.77 8.88 41.51
C THR A 22 8.01 9.72 40.49
N VAL A 23 7.52 9.10 39.41
CA VAL A 23 6.69 9.78 38.40
C VAL A 23 5.38 10.29 39.02
N LEU A 24 4.69 9.47 39.81
CA LEU A 24 3.47 9.88 40.52
C LEU A 24 3.72 11.07 41.47
N PHE A 25 4.86 11.07 42.18
CA PHE A 25 5.26 12.19 43.03
C PHE A 25 5.51 13.48 42.25
N PHE A 26 6.23 13.41 41.11
CA PHE A 26 6.50 14.59 40.28
C PHE A 26 5.26 15.18 39.61
N LEU A 27 4.26 14.34 39.33
CA LEU A 27 2.99 14.76 38.73
C LEU A 27 1.91 15.13 39.77
N ASP A 28 2.24 15.10 41.08
CA ASP A 28 1.31 15.27 42.21
C ASP A 28 0.07 14.34 42.13
N ILE A 29 0.23 13.16 41.54
CA ILE A 29 -0.81 12.13 41.45
C ILE A 29 -0.76 11.29 42.73
N LYS A 30 -1.90 11.15 43.40
CA LYS A 30 -1.99 10.43 44.69
C LYS A 30 -2.65 9.08 44.53
N PHE A 31 -2.16 8.08 45.27
CA PHE A 31 -2.74 6.75 45.33
C PHE A 31 -3.44 6.56 46.69
N VAL A 32 -4.77 6.58 46.69
CA VAL A 32 -5.60 6.57 47.90
C VAL A 32 -6.47 5.33 47.94
N VAL A 33 -6.29 4.52 49.00
CA VAL A 33 -7.12 3.34 49.28
C VAL A 33 -7.67 3.49 50.71
N LEU A 34 -8.99 3.34 50.86
CA LEU A 34 -9.69 3.49 52.16
C LEU A 34 -9.39 4.83 52.88
N GLY A 35 -9.25 5.93 52.12
CA GLY A 35 -8.99 7.26 52.67
C GLY A 35 -7.56 7.51 53.16
N ILE A 36 -6.63 6.60 52.88
CA ILE A 36 -5.22 6.70 53.28
C ILE A 36 -4.34 6.80 52.03
N ASN A 37 -3.49 7.82 51.98
CA ASN A 37 -2.46 7.98 50.94
C ASN A 37 -1.32 6.96 51.16
N ILE A 38 -1.12 6.04 50.21
CA ILE A 38 -0.20 4.90 50.35
C ILE A 38 1.28 5.30 50.33
N LEU A 39 1.65 6.49 49.83
CA LEU A 39 3.02 7.00 49.94
C LEU A 39 3.48 7.15 51.40
N VAL A 40 2.53 7.40 52.32
CA VAL A 40 2.80 7.43 53.77
C VAL A 40 2.98 6.01 54.32
N LEU A 41 2.29 5.02 53.74
CA LEU A 41 2.39 3.62 54.13
C LEU A 41 3.77 3.05 53.75
N ASP A 42 4.30 3.35 52.55
CA ASP A 42 5.59 2.84 52.09
C ASP A 42 6.80 3.36 52.88
N MET A 43 6.78 4.59 53.38
CA MET A 43 7.80 5.06 54.36
C MET A 43 7.73 4.25 55.67
N LEU A 44 6.52 3.86 56.07
CA LEU A 44 6.27 3.06 57.26
C LEU A 44 6.74 1.61 57.05
N THR A 45 6.48 1.02 55.87
CA THR A 45 6.97 -0.32 55.50
C THR A 45 8.49 -0.35 55.34
N ALA A 46 9.10 0.69 54.74
CA ALA A 46 10.54 0.85 54.63
C ALA A 46 11.20 1.05 56.00
N GLY A 47 10.58 1.83 56.90
CA GLY A 47 11.00 2.00 58.28
C GLY A 47 10.94 0.71 59.09
N ILE A 48 9.84 -0.04 58.98
CA ILE A 48 9.69 -1.37 59.61
C ILE A 48 10.69 -2.37 59.03
N TRP A 49 10.93 -2.37 57.72
CA TRP A 49 11.92 -3.24 57.08
C TRP A 49 13.34 -2.93 57.54
N ALA A 50 13.72 -1.65 57.60
CA ALA A 50 15.01 -1.19 58.11
C ALA A 50 15.19 -1.59 59.59
N PHE A 51 14.15 -1.44 60.40
CA PHE A 51 14.12 -1.86 61.80
C PHE A 51 14.30 -3.38 61.95
N VAL A 52 13.57 -4.19 61.18
CA VAL A 52 13.69 -5.66 61.17
C VAL A 52 15.09 -6.11 60.72
N ARG A 53 15.71 -5.41 59.74
CA ARG A 53 17.09 -5.67 59.30
C ARG A 53 18.11 -5.32 60.38
N LEU A 54 17.91 -4.21 61.10
CA LEU A 54 18.73 -3.79 62.24
C LEU A 54 18.64 -4.78 63.41
N CYS A 55 17.44 -5.27 63.73
CA CYS A 55 17.22 -6.33 64.73
C CYS A 55 17.91 -7.65 64.32
N ARG A 56 17.82 -8.04 63.04
CA ARG A 56 18.54 -9.21 62.51
C ARG A 56 20.06 -9.05 62.51
N TRP A 57 20.56 -7.83 62.30
CA TRP A 57 21.99 -7.52 62.36
C TRP A 57 22.54 -7.66 63.78
N ALA A 58 21.80 -7.22 64.81
CA ALA A 58 22.21 -7.40 66.19
C ALA A 58 22.06 -8.83 66.72
N GLY A 59 21.13 -9.63 66.18
CA GLY A 59 20.93 -11.02 66.58
C GLY A 59 22.04 -12.00 66.17
N ARG A 60 23.03 -11.59 65.37
CA ARG A 60 24.09 -12.48 64.86
C ARG A 60 25.30 -12.65 65.77
N GLU A 61 25.54 -11.75 66.73
CA GLU A 61 26.62 -11.90 67.73
C GLU A 61 26.47 -10.86 68.84
N ASN A 62 26.30 -11.33 70.09
CA ASN A 62 25.90 -10.51 71.23
C ASN A 62 27.11 -9.76 71.83
N THR A 63 27.22 -8.46 71.54
CA THR A 63 28.15 -7.53 72.22
C THR A 63 27.36 -6.37 72.79
N GLU A 64 27.51 -6.07 74.09
CA GLU A 64 26.74 -5.07 74.85
C GLU A 64 26.65 -3.69 74.16
N ARG A 65 27.65 -3.32 73.35
CA ARG A 65 27.67 -2.08 72.56
C ARG A 65 26.61 -2.03 71.44
N ARG A 66 26.27 -3.16 70.82
CA ARG A 66 25.28 -3.22 69.73
C ARG A 66 23.85 -3.10 70.25
N THR A 67 23.57 -3.69 71.42
CA THR A 67 22.27 -3.57 72.10
C THR A 67 22.03 -2.13 72.57
N ALA A 68 23.05 -1.47 73.12
CA ALA A 68 22.96 -0.07 73.50
C ALA A 68 22.72 0.86 72.29
N ALA A 69 23.35 0.60 71.15
CA ALA A 69 23.12 1.34 69.91
C ALA A 69 21.66 1.18 69.41
N ILE A 70 21.08 -0.02 69.49
CA ILE A 70 19.67 -0.23 69.11
C ILE A 70 18.73 0.50 70.06
N ILE A 71 18.95 0.45 71.37
CA ILE A 71 18.12 1.15 72.35
C ILE A 71 18.19 2.67 72.09
N ALA A 72 19.38 3.22 71.85
CA ALA A 72 19.57 4.63 71.53
C ALA A 72 18.88 5.03 70.21
N ILE A 73 18.97 4.22 69.16
CA ILE A 73 18.29 4.47 67.88
C ILE A 73 16.77 4.36 68.03
N THR A 74 16.28 3.42 68.83
CA THR A 74 14.83 3.23 69.08
C THR A 74 14.27 4.39 69.89
N LEU A 75 14.99 4.85 70.92
CA LEU A 75 14.64 6.05 71.69
C LEU A 75 14.70 7.32 70.84
N ALA A 76 15.73 7.48 69.99
CA ALA A 76 15.82 8.60 69.07
C ALA A 76 14.68 8.59 68.04
N GLY A 77 14.30 7.41 67.53
CA GLY A 77 13.16 7.23 66.64
C GLY A 77 11.83 7.55 67.31
N LEU A 78 11.61 7.09 68.55
CA LEU A 78 10.42 7.43 69.34
C LEU A 78 10.35 8.93 69.65
N LEU A 79 11.48 9.56 69.99
CA LEU A 79 11.53 10.99 70.26
C LEU A 79 11.30 11.82 68.99
N ALA A 80 11.90 11.42 67.88
CA ALA A 80 11.69 12.05 66.57
C ALA A 80 10.24 11.90 66.10
N ALA A 81 9.63 10.72 66.27
CA ALA A 81 8.22 10.48 65.97
C ALA A 81 7.31 11.34 66.85
N SER A 82 7.63 11.51 68.13
CA SER A 82 6.88 12.36 69.07
C SER A 82 6.99 13.85 68.71
N VAL A 83 8.18 14.31 68.33
CA VAL A 83 8.45 15.69 67.89
C VAL A 83 7.80 15.95 66.52
N LEU A 84 7.78 14.98 65.61
CA LEU A 84 7.04 15.05 64.35
C LEU A 84 5.54 15.08 64.60
N LEU A 85 4.99 14.24 65.47
CA LEU A 85 3.56 14.23 65.83
C LEU A 85 3.12 15.55 66.47
N LEU A 86 3.90 16.09 67.39
CA LEU A 86 3.64 17.39 68.02
C LEU A 86 3.88 18.57 67.06
N GLY A 87 4.91 18.50 66.21
CA GLY A 87 5.24 19.52 65.21
C GLY A 87 4.21 19.59 64.08
N LEU A 88 3.77 18.44 63.55
CA LEU A 88 2.69 18.33 62.58
C LEU A 88 1.35 18.79 63.17
N GLY A 89 1.05 18.43 64.42
CA GLY A 89 -0.16 18.88 65.11
C GLY A 89 -0.21 20.39 65.39
N MET A 90 0.94 21.03 65.68
CA MET A 90 0.97 22.47 65.98
C MET A 90 1.11 23.37 64.73
N TYR A 91 1.82 22.93 63.69
CA TYR A 91 2.15 23.79 62.53
C TYR A 91 1.58 23.33 61.19
N GLY A 92 1.27 22.05 60.99
CA GLY A 92 0.97 21.48 59.67
C GLY A 92 -0.46 20.96 59.46
N GLY A 93 -1.15 20.55 60.52
CA GLY A 93 -2.43 19.84 60.39
C GLY A 93 -2.29 18.42 59.83
N TRP A 94 -3.29 17.58 60.07
CA TRP A 94 -3.44 16.29 59.38
C TRP A 94 -4.18 16.52 58.06
N TYR A 95 -3.81 15.77 57.02
CA TYR A 95 -4.54 15.74 55.76
C TYR A 95 -5.86 15.00 55.96
N GLU A 96 -6.96 15.67 55.69
CA GLU A 96 -8.31 15.14 55.65
C GLU A 96 -8.82 15.19 54.20
N TYR A 97 -9.75 14.29 53.86
CA TYR A 97 -10.31 14.17 52.52
C TYR A 97 -11.83 14.25 52.57
N ALA A 98 -12.41 15.12 51.75
CA ALA A 98 -13.84 15.16 51.48
C ALA A 98 -14.08 14.77 50.00
N GLU A 99 -15.10 13.96 49.75
CA GLU A 99 -15.42 13.44 48.42
C GLU A 99 -16.84 13.80 48.03
N GLY A 100 -17.04 14.14 46.76
CA GLY A 100 -18.36 14.33 46.18
C GLY A 100 -18.38 13.96 44.69
N THR A 101 -19.47 13.34 44.26
CA THR A 101 -19.70 12.97 42.86
C THR A 101 -20.72 13.92 42.25
N GLU A 102 -20.39 14.48 41.09
CA GLU A 102 -21.31 15.34 40.35
C GLU A 102 -22.42 14.47 39.70
N PRO A 103 -23.71 14.77 39.92
CA PRO A 103 -24.81 13.91 39.48
C PRO A 103 -24.95 13.69 37.97
N GLN A 104 -24.57 14.66 37.12
CA GLN A 104 -24.80 14.60 35.66
C GLN A 104 -23.66 13.94 34.89
N THR A 105 -22.42 14.32 35.20
CA THR A 105 -21.18 13.84 34.56
C THR A 105 -20.63 12.59 35.23
N HIS A 106 -21.14 12.22 36.42
CA HIS A 106 -20.62 11.14 37.27
C HIS A 106 -19.14 11.28 37.66
N ARG A 107 -18.54 12.45 37.42
CA ARG A 107 -17.15 12.75 37.80
C ARG A 107 -17.07 12.91 39.31
N THR A 108 -16.08 12.25 39.92
CA THR A 108 -15.89 12.27 41.36
C THR A 108 -14.71 13.16 41.72
N PHE A 109 -14.92 14.11 42.61
CA PHE A 109 -13.91 15.05 43.06
C PHE A 109 -13.60 14.84 44.53
N VAL A 110 -12.31 14.91 44.86
CA VAL A 110 -11.78 14.78 46.20
C VAL A 110 -11.05 16.05 46.55
N VAL A 111 -11.44 16.67 47.65
CA VAL A 111 -10.74 17.82 48.21
C VAL A 111 -9.87 17.33 49.35
N GLU A 112 -8.56 17.49 49.20
CA GLU A 112 -7.61 17.32 50.27
C GLU A 112 -7.45 18.64 51.00
N TYR A 113 -7.61 18.64 52.32
CA TYR A 113 -7.40 19.83 53.13
C TYR A 113 -6.64 19.51 54.42
N ARG A 114 -5.94 20.51 54.94
CA ARG A 114 -5.24 20.45 56.23
C ARG A 114 -5.43 21.75 56.99
N ARG A 115 -5.48 21.69 58.32
CA ARG A 115 -5.67 22.86 59.18
C ARG A 115 -4.79 22.80 60.42
N ASN A 116 -4.27 23.94 60.84
CA ASN A 116 -3.64 24.08 62.14
C ASN A 116 -4.69 24.39 63.23
N MET A 117 -4.27 24.41 64.50
CA MET A 117 -5.18 24.70 65.63
C MET A 117 -5.77 26.12 65.62
N LEU A 118 -5.30 27.02 64.75
CA LEU A 118 -5.84 28.37 64.53
C LEU A 118 -6.80 28.43 63.34
N GLN A 119 -7.31 27.26 62.88
CA GLN A 119 -8.22 27.12 61.74
C GLN A 119 -7.65 27.64 60.41
N LYS A 120 -6.35 27.97 60.34
CA LYS A 120 -5.68 28.30 59.09
C LYS A 120 -5.21 27.03 58.41
N GLY A 121 -5.53 26.91 57.14
CA GLY A 121 -5.33 25.68 56.40
C GLY A 121 -5.11 25.88 54.91
N THR A 122 -4.84 24.77 54.25
CA THR A 122 -4.80 24.71 52.79
C THR A 122 -5.79 23.67 52.28
N ALA A 123 -6.33 23.89 51.08
CA ALA A 123 -7.25 22.97 50.42
C ALA A 123 -6.95 22.89 48.92
N LYS A 124 -6.86 21.67 48.39
CA LYS A 124 -6.57 21.39 46.98
C LYS A 124 -7.53 20.34 46.44
N VAL A 125 -7.99 20.53 45.21
CA VAL A 125 -8.97 19.66 44.56
C VAL A 125 -8.30 18.70 43.60
N TYR A 126 -8.76 17.46 43.63
CA TYR A 126 -8.35 16.38 42.77
C TYR A 126 -9.57 15.73 42.13
N GLU A 127 -9.41 15.19 40.92
CA GLU A 127 -10.37 14.32 40.28
C GLU A 127 -9.99 12.85 40.52
N ARG A 128 -10.98 12.02 40.82
CA ARG A 128 -10.78 10.62 41.21
C ARG A 128 -11.05 9.68 40.04
N PHE A 129 -10.05 8.87 39.71
CA PHE A 129 -10.14 7.75 38.78
C PHE A 129 -9.72 6.46 39.50
N GLY A 130 -10.72 5.73 40.03
CA GLY A 130 -10.49 4.53 40.84
C GLY A 130 -9.68 4.85 42.11
N PRO A 131 -8.47 4.27 42.30
CA PRO A 131 -7.59 4.59 43.43
C PRO A 131 -6.69 5.82 43.21
N LEU A 132 -6.68 6.41 42.01
CA LEU A 132 -5.82 7.54 41.65
C LEU A 132 -6.55 8.87 41.80
N LEU A 133 -5.85 9.88 42.32
CA LEU A 133 -6.29 11.27 42.41
C LEU A 133 -5.39 12.15 41.55
N PHE A 134 -5.97 12.81 40.55
CA PHE A 134 -5.28 13.72 39.64
C PHE A 134 -5.55 15.17 40.04
N PRO A 135 -4.53 16.03 40.17
CA PRO A 135 -4.73 17.41 40.59
C PRO A 135 -5.54 18.18 39.54
N CYS A 136 -6.63 18.82 39.95
CA CYS A 136 -7.35 19.73 39.07
C CYS A 136 -6.51 20.99 38.83
N ASN A 137 -6.60 21.59 37.65
CA ASN A 137 -5.87 22.81 37.29
C ASN A 137 -6.50 24.07 37.92
N VAL A 138 -6.71 24.03 39.24
CA VAL A 138 -7.23 25.14 40.05
C VAL A 138 -6.22 25.46 41.16
N PRO A 139 -6.01 26.75 41.51
CA PRO A 139 -5.05 27.13 42.54
C PRO A 139 -5.38 26.49 43.90
N GLU A 140 -4.34 26.08 44.64
CA GLU A 140 -4.49 25.66 46.04
C GLU A 140 -5.00 26.84 46.87
N TYR A 141 -6.04 26.60 47.66
CA TYR A 141 -6.59 27.60 48.57
C TYR A 141 -5.72 27.71 49.82
N HIS A 142 -5.41 28.93 50.25
CA HIS A 142 -4.74 29.23 51.52
C HIS A 142 -5.59 30.22 52.30
N GLY A 143 -6.09 29.82 53.48
CA GLY A 143 -6.98 30.70 54.24
C GLY A 143 -7.54 30.07 55.51
N GLU A 144 -8.61 30.66 56.01
CA GLU A 144 -9.32 30.20 57.19
C GLU A 144 -10.34 29.13 56.79
N LEU A 145 -10.26 27.96 57.42
CA LEU A 145 -11.19 26.85 57.28
C LEU A 145 -11.98 26.77 58.60
N ASN A 146 -13.15 27.43 58.66
CA ASN A 146 -14.05 27.39 59.80
C ASN A 146 -15.05 26.24 59.66
N PHE A 147 -15.17 25.42 60.71
CA PHE A 147 -15.97 24.19 60.70
C PHE A 147 -17.05 24.24 61.77
N ASP A 148 -18.27 23.86 61.41
CA ASP A 148 -19.20 23.21 62.32
C ASP A 148 -19.29 21.72 61.95
N GLU A 149 -19.39 20.80 62.93
CA GLU A 149 -19.28 19.34 62.71
C GLU A 149 -20.40 18.79 61.79
N LEU A 150 -21.46 19.59 61.57
CA LEU A 150 -22.56 19.32 60.63
C LEU A 150 -22.26 19.71 59.16
N ASP A 151 -21.21 20.47 58.87
CA ASP A 151 -20.97 21.08 57.54
C ASP A 151 -20.45 20.09 56.49
N SER A 152 -19.82 18.98 56.90
CA SER A 152 -19.31 17.94 55.98
C SER A 152 -20.42 17.26 55.17
N LYS A 153 -21.66 17.29 55.67
CA LYS A 153 -22.84 16.78 54.96
C LYS A 153 -23.28 17.69 53.80
N TYR A 154 -22.74 18.91 53.73
CA TYR A 154 -23.10 19.93 52.75
C TYR A 154 -21.97 20.26 51.78
N ALA A 155 -20.90 19.45 51.75
CA ALA A 155 -19.99 19.46 50.61
C ALA A 155 -20.81 19.11 49.37
N SER A 156 -20.87 20.04 48.41
CA SER A 156 -21.67 19.89 47.20
C SER A 156 -20.78 20.05 45.98
N VAL A 157 -20.95 19.09 45.07
CA VAL A 157 -20.40 19.15 43.72
C VAL A 157 -21.58 19.28 42.78
N TYR A 158 -21.62 20.36 42.03
CA TYR A 158 -22.69 20.63 41.09
C TYR A 158 -22.18 21.46 39.90
N ILE A 159 -22.88 21.36 38.78
CA ILE A 159 -22.60 22.18 37.60
C ILE A 159 -23.21 23.57 37.80
N SER A 160 -22.37 24.60 37.63
CA SER A 160 -22.81 25.99 37.59
C SER A 160 -23.02 26.41 36.13
N GLU A 161 -24.29 26.45 35.70
CA GLU A 161 -24.65 26.87 34.33
C GLU A 161 -24.19 28.31 34.04
N GLU A 162 -24.27 29.22 35.02
CA GLU A 162 -23.84 30.62 34.87
C GLU A 162 -22.32 30.76 34.66
N GLN A 163 -21.52 29.83 35.19
CA GLN A 163 -20.05 29.91 35.16
C GLN A 163 -19.41 28.92 34.20
N GLN A 164 -20.21 28.06 33.54
CA GLN A 164 -19.73 27.00 32.65
C GLN A 164 -18.61 26.18 33.34
N ALA A 165 -18.83 25.81 34.59
CA ALA A 165 -17.83 25.14 35.43
C ALA A 165 -18.48 24.16 36.40
N ILE A 166 -17.77 23.08 36.73
CA ILE A 166 -18.10 22.24 37.89
C ILE A 166 -17.63 23.00 39.13
N THR A 167 -18.57 23.29 40.02
CA THR A 167 -18.27 23.94 41.29
C THR A 167 -18.15 22.88 42.38
N VAL A 168 -16.94 22.77 42.94
CA VAL A 168 -16.66 21.93 44.11
C VAL A 168 -16.65 22.85 45.33
N SER A 169 -17.68 22.73 46.17
CA SER A 169 -17.78 23.46 47.43
C SER A 169 -17.39 22.52 48.57
N LEU A 170 -16.29 22.84 49.24
CA LEU A 170 -15.80 22.00 50.33
C LEU A 170 -16.78 21.99 51.52
N PHE A 171 -17.49 23.11 51.76
CA PHE A 171 -18.51 23.31 52.80
C PHE A 171 -19.44 24.50 52.46
N ILE A 172 -20.53 24.73 53.20
CA ILE A 172 -21.49 25.85 52.97
C ILE A 172 -20.79 27.22 52.91
N TYR A 173 -19.86 27.45 53.85
CA TYR A 173 -19.09 28.70 53.97
C TYR A 173 -17.60 28.52 53.63
N GLY A 174 -17.24 27.37 53.04
CA GLY A 174 -15.86 27.01 52.69
C GLY A 174 -15.41 27.55 51.33
N PRO A 175 -14.14 27.28 50.94
CA PRO A 175 -13.64 27.61 49.62
C PRO A 175 -14.45 26.90 48.52
N ARG A 176 -14.71 27.64 47.44
CA ARG A 176 -15.35 27.12 46.22
C ARG A 176 -14.32 27.07 45.11
N PHE A 177 -14.21 25.92 44.49
CA PHE A 177 -13.32 25.71 43.36
C PHE A 177 -14.17 25.60 42.10
N HIS A 178 -13.82 26.40 41.10
CA HIS A 178 -14.48 26.39 39.80
C HIS A 178 -13.56 25.68 38.82
N ILE A 179 -13.93 24.45 38.46
CA ILE A 179 -13.23 23.64 37.48
C ILE A 179 -13.89 23.94 36.13
N PRO A 180 -13.20 24.62 35.19
CA PRO A 180 -13.79 24.93 33.90
C PRO A 180 -14.36 23.66 33.27
N LEU A 181 -15.62 23.72 32.83
CA LEU A 181 -16.08 22.76 31.85
C LEU A 181 -15.38 23.18 30.57
N GLU A 182 -14.33 22.47 30.19
CA GLU A 182 -14.16 22.22 28.77
C GLU A 182 -15.45 21.50 28.37
N LEU A 183 -16.45 22.28 27.95
CA LEU A 183 -17.45 21.79 27.03
C LEU A 183 -16.64 21.44 25.79
N THR A 184 -16.14 20.20 25.77
CA THR A 184 -15.81 19.50 24.55
C THR A 184 -17.05 19.64 23.68
N GLY A 185 -16.98 20.57 22.72
CA GLY A 185 -17.90 20.59 21.61
C GLY A 185 -17.88 19.20 20.99
N LYS A 186 -19.08 18.70 20.70
CA LYS A 186 -19.40 17.33 20.26
C LYS A 186 -19.26 16.30 21.38
N SER A 187 -20.38 15.66 21.70
CA SER A 187 -20.37 14.23 22.03
C SER A 187 -19.45 13.57 21.01
N SER A 188 -18.25 13.14 21.40
CA SER A 188 -17.52 12.16 20.61
C SER A 188 -18.29 10.85 20.78
N THR A 189 -19.41 10.76 20.06
CA THR A 189 -20.05 9.48 19.77
C THR A 189 -18.91 8.64 19.20
N SER A 190 -18.54 7.56 19.89
CA SER A 190 -17.37 6.79 19.45
C SER A 190 -17.61 6.29 18.02
N PRO A 191 -16.57 6.05 17.21
CA PRO A 191 -16.75 5.54 15.85
C PRO A 191 -17.70 4.32 15.79
N GLU A 192 -17.67 3.44 16.79
CA GLU A 192 -18.54 2.28 16.91
C GLU A 192 -20.01 2.65 17.19
N GLN A 193 -20.25 3.70 17.96
CA GLN A 193 -21.59 4.23 18.18
C GLN A 193 -22.14 4.86 16.89
N LEU A 194 -21.33 5.63 16.17
CA LEU A 194 -21.72 6.20 14.88
C LEU A 194 -22.01 5.13 13.83
N LEU A 195 -21.22 4.04 13.81
CA LEU A 195 -21.49 2.88 12.97
C LEU A 195 -22.85 2.24 13.29
N THR A 196 -23.19 2.11 14.57
CA THR A 196 -24.47 1.52 15.01
C THR A 196 -25.68 2.38 14.64
N GLU A 197 -25.48 3.67 14.37
CA GLU A 197 -26.52 4.60 13.94
C GLU A 197 -26.77 4.55 12.42
N GLN A 198 -25.89 3.91 11.64
CA GLN A 198 -26.04 3.84 10.19
C GLN A 198 -27.17 2.88 9.77
N PRO A 199 -27.92 3.21 8.69
CA PRO A 199 -28.85 2.28 8.09
C PRO A 199 -28.05 1.12 7.47
N ILE A 200 -28.41 -0.11 7.83
CA ILE A 200 -27.86 -1.34 7.23
C ILE A 200 -29.04 -2.12 6.67
N ASP A 201 -29.14 -2.20 5.35
CA ASP A 201 -30.18 -2.90 4.60
C ASP A 201 -29.63 -3.40 3.24
N ASP A 202 -30.53 -3.82 2.33
CA ASP A 202 -30.14 -4.36 1.03
C ASP A 202 -29.50 -3.31 0.09
N THR A 203 -29.54 -2.02 0.43
CA THR A 203 -29.00 -0.91 -0.37
C THR A 203 -28.07 0.03 0.38
N HIS A 204 -27.93 -0.14 1.70
CA HIS A 204 -27.06 0.67 2.56
C HIS A 204 -26.25 -0.23 3.48
N ASP A 205 -24.99 0.14 3.71
CA ASP A 205 -24.17 -0.47 4.74
C ASP A 205 -23.12 0.52 5.25
N ALA A 206 -22.38 0.14 6.29
CA ALA A 206 -21.29 0.94 6.79
C ALA A 206 -20.24 0.08 7.50
N PHE A 207 -19.01 0.58 7.56
CA PHE A 207 -17.90 -0.07 8.25
C PHE A 207 -16.87 0.95 8.73
N LEU A 208 -16.00 0.52 9.64
CA LEU A 208 -14.91 1.34 10.18
C LEU A 208 -13.58 0.87 9.60
N ILE A 209 -12.70 1.81 9.28
CA ILE A 209 -11.34 1.53 8.81
C ILE A 209 -10.35 2.26 9.73
N ASP A 210 -9.39 1.54 10.30
CA ASP A 210 -8.31 2.14 11.10
C ASP A 210 -7.11 2.47 10.20
N THR A 211 -6.88 3.75 9.93
CA THR A 211 -5.80 4.18 9.05
C THR A 211 -4.44 4.18 9.76
N GLY A 212 -4.39 3.96 11.08
CA GLY A 212 -3.15 3.98 11.87
C GLY A 212 -2.45 5.35 11.95
N GLY A 213 -2.95 6.37 11.23
CA GLY A 213 -2.39 7.72 11.09
C GLY A 213 -3.02 8.76 12.02
N GLU A 214 -2.91 10.04 11.66
CA GLU A 214 -3.40 11.16 12.49
C GLU A 214 -4.92 11.17 12.65
N LEU A 215 -5.64 10.66 11.65
CA LEU A 215 -7.10 10.58 11.66
C LEU A 215 -7.64 9.35 12.40
N GLY A 216 -6.79 8.36 12.71
CA GLY A 216 -7.16 7.14 13.41
C GLY A 216 -8.24 6.34 12.66
N THR A 217 -9.37 6.10 13.31
CA THR A 217 -10.46 5.31 12.73
C THR A 217 -11.44 6.20 11.96
N LEU A 218 -11.69 5.86 10.70
CA LEU A 218 -12.67 6.49 9.82
C LEU A 218 -13.95 5.67 9.72
N LEU A 219 -15.07 6.33 9.43
CA LEU A 219 -16.34 5.69 9.11
C LEU A 219 -16.57 5.75 7.60
N VAL A 220 -16.87 4.61 6.98
CA VAL A 220 -17.24 4.52 5.57
C VAL A 220 -18.68 4.05 5.47
N THR A 221 -19.51 4.81 4.76
CA THR A 221 -20.89 4.43 4.44
C THR A 221 -20.98 4.05 2.96
N ALA A 222 -21.69 2.98 2.64
CA ALA A 222 -21.87 2.47 1.29
C ALA A 222 -23.35 2.56 0.89
N GLU A 223 -23.63 3.13 -0.28
CA GLU A 223 -24.98 3.26 -0.85
C GLU A 223 -25.02 2.65 -2.26
N LEU A 224 -25.95 1.74 -2.50
CA LEU A 224 -26.19 1.15 -3.83
C LEU A 224 -27.07 2.09 -4.68
N ASP A 225 -26.63 2.35 -5.90
CA ASP A 225 -27.41 3.06 -6.92
C ASP A 225 -27.61 2.14 -8.14
N GLU A 226 -28.77 1.50 -8.20
CA GLU A 226 -29.20 0.61 -9.30
C GLU A 226 -29.64 1.38 -10.56
N GLU A 227 -29.84 2.70 -10.47
CA GLU A 227 -30.31 3.53 -11.60
C GLU A 227 -29.15 4.08 -12.46
N ALA A 228 -27.91 3.86 -12.04
CA ALA A 228 -26.69 4.33 -12.69
C ALA A 228 -25.78 3.17 -13.13
N PRO A 229 -26.11 2.43 -14.20
CA PRO A 229 -25.24 1.37 -14.72
C PRO A 229 -23.95 1.96 -15.34
N THR A 230 -22.85 1.21 -15.25
CA THR A 230 -21.61 1.51 -15.98
C THR A 230 -21.53 0.69 -17.27
N LYS A 231 -20.43 0.79 -18.01
CA LYS A 231 -20.21 -0.01 -19.23
C LYS A 231 -20.20 -1.52 -18.92
N ASP A 232 -19.63 -1.89 -17.77
CA ASP A 232 -19.32 -3.29 -17.45
C ASP A 232 -20.11 -3.83 -16.23
N CYS A 233 -20.81 -2.96 -15.49
CA CYS A 233 -21.60 -3.34 -14.31
C CYS A 233 -23.04 -2.80 -14.34
N CYS A 234 -23.97 -3.54 -13.75
CA CYS A 234 -25.40 -3.20 -13.74
C CYS A 234 -25.78 -2.09 -12.76
N ALA A 235 -24.93 -1.78 -11.77
CA ALA A 235 -25.17 -0.75 -10.77
C ALA A 235 -23.85 -0.03 -10.41
N THR A 236 -23.96 0.99 -9.56
CA THR A 236 -22.80 1.61 -8.89
C THR A 236 -22.99 1.57 -7.37
N VAL A 237 -21.87 1.52 -6.65
CA VAL A 237 -21.83 1.76 -5.22
C VAL A 237 -21.13 3.09 -4.95
N ARG A 238 -21.73 3.90 -4.08
CA ARG A 238 -21.12 5.13 -3.56
C ARG A 238 -20.60 4.86 -2.15
N PHE A 239 -19.28 4.93 -1.98
CA PHE A 239 -18.67 4.97 -0.66
C PHE A 239 -18.46 6.43 -0.25
N THR A 240 -18.86 6.77 0.98
CA THR A 240 -18.62 8.09 1.57
C THR A 240 -17.81 7.92 2.85
N VAL A 241 -16.66 8.58 2.90
CA VAL A 241 -15.68 8.47 3.98
C VAL A 241 -15.84 9.66 4.91
N TRP A 242 -15.95 9.39 6.20
CA TRP A 242 -16.23 10.38 7.23
C TRP A 242 -15.16 10.34 8.31
N ASN A 243 -14.80 11.53 8.81
CA ASN A 243 -14.07 11.64 10.07
C ASN A 243 -15.09 11.62 11.22
N PRO A 244 -15.05 10.63 12.13
CA PRO A 244 -15.94 10.56 13.30
C PRO A 244 -15.95 11.83 14.17
N ASP A 245 -14.84 12.56 14.24
CA ASP A 245 -14.75 13.82 14.99
C ASP A 245 -15.37 15.01 14.24
N ALA A 246 -15.60 14.87 12.93
CA ALA A 246 -16.06 15.92 12.03
C ALA A 246 -17.12 15.45 11.01
N MET A 247 -18.25 14.95 11.50
CA MET A 247 -19.38 14.44 10.69
C MET A 247 -20.19 15.49 9.89
N ASP A 248 -19.74 16.75 9.80
CA ASP A 248 -20.50 17.81 9.12
C ASP A 248 -20.35 17.77 7.59
N GLU A 249 -19.20 17.29 7.11
CA GLU A 249 -18.89 17.09 5.69
C GLU A 249 -18.03 15.83 5.52
N PRO A 250 -18.21 15.06 4.42
CA PRO A 250 -17.41 13.89 4.18
C PRO A 250 -15.99 14.27 3.79
N LEU A 251 -15.01 13.45 4.18
CA LEU A 251 -13.62 13.56 3.73
C LEU A 251 -13.51 13.26 2.23
N GLN A 252 -14.25 12.25 1.77
CA GLN A 252 -14.17 11.76 0.40
C GLN A 252 -15.46 11.05 0.00
N THR A 253 -15.80 11.12 -1.29
CA THR A 253 -16.83 10.28 -1.91
C THR A 253 -16.22 9.52 -3.08
N ILE A 254 -16.41 8.22 -3.12
CA ILE A 254 -15.90 7.29 -4.14
C ILE A 254 -17.10 6.63 -4.82
N ILE A 255 -17.05 6.51 -6.15
CA ILE A 255 -18.09 5.83 -6.93
C ILE A 255 -17.42 4.72 -7.74
N ALA A 256 -17.94 3.50 -7.61
CA ALA A 256 -17.42 2.32 -8.28
C ALA A 256 -18.54 1.53 -8.95
N GLY A 257 -18.26 0.88 -10.08
CA GLY A 257 -19.21 -0.04 -10.70
C GLY A 257 -19.33 -1.31 -9.87
N THR A 258 -20.51 -1.94 -9.84
CA THR A 258 -20.63 -3.26 -9.24
C THR A 258 -21.81 -4.07 -9.79
N ASN A 259 -21.64 -5.40 -9.85
CA ASN A 259 -22.71 -6.37 -10.05
C ASN A 259 -23.12 -7.06 -8.74
N ILE A 260 -22.48 -6.71 -7.61
CA ILE A 260 -22.63 -7.34 -6.30
C ILE A 260 -22.60 -6.26 -5.22
N PHE A 261 -23.59 -6.27 -4.34
CA PHE A 261 -23.61 -5.36 -3.20
C PHE A 261 -23.37 -6.14 -1.90
N LEU A 262 -22.86 -5.44 -0.87
CA LEU A 262 -22.49 -6.00 0.45
C LEU A 262 -21.26 -6.93 0.45
N ASP A 263 -20.32 -6.73 -0.48
CA ASP A 263 -19.09 -7.54 -0.56
C ASP A 263 -17.86 -6.64 -0.66
N TRP A 264 -17.26 -6.37 0.51
CA TRP A 264 -16.00 -5.64 0.67
C TRP A 264 -15.20 -6.20 1.83
N SER A 265 -13.90 -5.95 1.79
CA SER A 265 -12.97 -6.39 2.82
C SER A 265 -12.04 -5.26 3.24
N ILE A 266 -11.68 -5.24 4.51
CA ILE A 266 -10.63 -4.36 5.04
C ILE A 266 -9.34 -5.17 5.04
N ILE A 267 -8.33 -4.68 4.34
CA ILE A 267 -7.05 -5.37 4.12
C ILE A 267 -5.90 -4.38 4.27
N ASP A 268 -4.65 -4.85 4.27
CA ASP A 268 -3.45 -4.02 4.16
C ASP A 268 -2.77 -4.42 2.85
N ALA A 269 -3.11 -3.72 1.76
CA ALA A 269 -2.83 -4.18 0.40
C ALA A 269 -1.42 -3.81 -0.08
N ASN A 270 -0.87 -2.72 0.46
CA ASN A 270 0.50 -2.30 0.22
C ASN A 270 1.49 -2.71 1.32
N PHE A 271 1.02 -3.42 2.34
CA PHE A 271 1.81 -3.93 3.45
C PHE A 271 2.50 -2.81 4.26
N ASP A 272 1.88 -1.62 4.31
CA ASP A 272 2.41 -0.47 5.03
C ASP A 272 1.92 -0.39 6.49
N GLY A 273 1.00 -1.28 6.88
CA GLY A 273 0.40 -1.37 8.21
C GLY A 273 -0.82 -0.47 8.42
N CYS A 274 -1.23 0.29 7.41
CA CYS A 274 -2.49 1.02 7.37
C CYS A 274 -3.57 0.15 6.73
N ALA A 275 -4.82 0.31 7.18
CA ALA A 275 -5.92 -0.43 6.58
C ALA A 275 -6.42 0.27 5.30
N ASP A 276 -6.48 -0.52 4.23
CA ASP A 276 -7.09 -0.28 2.95
C ASP A 276 -8.45 -1.01 2.87
N PHE A 277 -9.17 -0.84 1.76
CA PHE A 277 -10.35 -1.67 1.52
C PHE A 277 -10.56 -2.04 0.05
N THR A 278 -11.22 -3.17 -0.16
CA THR A 278 -11.64 -3.66 -1.48
C THR A 278 -13.14 -3.77 -1.59
N CYS A 279 -13.68 -3.73 -2.81
CA CYS A 279 -15.08 -4.04 -3.08
C CYS A 279 -15.19 -4.98 -4.28
N THR A 280 -15.81 -6.14 -4.09
CA THR A 280 -16.02 -7.10 -5.18
C THR A 280 -17.04 -6.57 -6.16
N TYR A 281 -16.62 -6.31 -7.40
CA TYR A 281 -17.50 -5.77 -8.44
C TYR A 281 -18.01 -6.83 -9.42
N LEU A 282 -17.27 -7.94 -9.57
CA LEU A 282 -17.62 -9.02 -10.48
C LEU A 282 -17.33 -10.37 -9.85
N ARG A 283 -18.29 -11.30 -9.90
CA ARG A 283 -18.12 -12.69 -9.45
C ARG A 283 -18.73 -13.64 -10.46
N GLY A 284 -17.86 -14.43 -11.07
CA GLY A 284 -18.24 -15.62 -11.82
C GLY A 284 -18.39 -16.84 -10.91
N ASN A 285 -18.48 -18.02 -11.52
CA ASN A 285 -18.63 -19.27 -10.76
C ASN A 285 -17.38 -19.63 -9.92
N GLN A 286 -16.22 -19.04 -10.22
CA GLN A 286 -14.96 -19.25 -9.48
C GLN A 286 -14.10 -18.00 -9.36
N SER A 287 -13.98 -17.22 -10.43
CA SER A 287 -13.26 -15.94 -10.39
C SER A 287 -14.12 -14.84 -9.77
N TYR A 288 -13.53 -14.05 -8.90
CA TYR A 288 -14.07 -12.74 -8.54
C TYR A 288 -12.97 -11.68 -8.72
N TYR A 289 -13.41 -10.44 -8.90
CA TYR A 289 -12.57 -9.27 -9.12
C TYR A 289 -13.04 -8.15 -8.21
N ASP A 290 -12.07 -7.44 -7.68
CA ASP A 290 -12.25 -6.46 -6.62
C ASP A 290 -11.70 -5.12 -7.10
N HIS A 291 -12.41 -4.03 -6.82
CA HIS A 291 -11.81 -2.71 -6.80
C HIS A 291 -10.98 -2.56 -5.52
N LEU A 292 -9.80 -1.96 -5.60
CA LEU A 292 -8.95 -1.65 -4.45
C LEU A 292 -8.79 -0.14 -4.28
N TRP A 293 -8.87 0.34 -3.04
CA TRP A 293 -8.42 1.67 -2.67
C TRP A 293 -7.46 1.66 -1.48
N ILE A 294 -6.33 2.34 -1.65
CA ILE A 294 -5.26 2.43 -0.66
C ILE A 294 -5.32 3.74 0.09
N TRP A 295 -5.14 3.70 1.41
CA TRP A 295 -5.08 4.91 2.22
C TRP A 295 -3.81 5.71 1.96
N CYS A 296 -3.95 6.97 1.54
CA CYS A 296 -2.83 7.90 1.41
C CYS A 296 -2.87 8.96 2.52
N GLU A 297 -2.00 8.83 3.52
CA GLU A 297 -1.95 9.74 4.67
C GLU A 297 -1.61 11.19 4.27
N GLU A 298 -0.77 11.39 3.24
CA GLU A 298 -0.40 12.73 2.76
C GLU A 298 -1.62 13.47 2.20
N HIS A 299 -2.45 12.77 1.41
CA HIS A 299 -3.64 13.34 0.79
C HIS A 299 -4.91 13.20 1.66
N ARG A 300 -4.85 12.41 2.73
CA ARG A 300 -5.97 12.10 3.64
C ARG A 300 -7.20 11.55 2.90
N GLN A 301 -6.94 10.69 1.92
CA GLN A 301 -7.96 10.09 1.06
C GLN A 301 -7.52 8.70 0.61
N PHE A 302 -8.48 7.89 0.18
CA PHE A 302 -8.26 6.60 -0.44
C PHE A 302 -8.03 6.77 -1.95
N GLU A 303 -6.98 6.16 -2.49
CA GLU A 303 -6.59 6.22 -3.89
C GLU A 303 -6.86 4.89 -4.58
N GLY A 304 -7.59 4.91 -5.69
CA GLY A 304 -7.95 3.70 -6.42
C GLY A 304 -6.76 3.11 -7.17
N ILE A 305 -6.67 1.78 -7.22
CA ILE A 305 -5.60 1.03 -7.89
C ILE A 305 -6.18 0.20 -9.04
N PRO A 306 -6.29 0.76 -10.26
CA PRO A 306 -6.91 0.08 -11.39
C PRO A 306 -6.21 -1.23 -11.78
N GLU A 307 -4.90 -1.34 -11.55
CA GLU A 307 -4.13 -2.55 -11.84
C GLU A 307 -4.59 -3.74 -10.99
N TYR A 308 -5.15 -3.50 -9.81
CA TYR A 308 -5.69 -4.55 -8.94
C TYR A 308 -7.01 -5.13 -9.46
N ASP A 309 -7.81 -4.32 -10.17
CA ASP A 309 -9.09 -4.74 -10.75
C ASP A 309 -8.93 -5.88 -11.76
N GLU A 310 -7.73 -6.04 -12.35
CA GLU A 310 -7.41 -7.10 -13.31
C GLU A 310 -6.98 -8.42 -12.64
N ILE A 311 -6.75 -8.42 -11.32
CA ILE A 311 -6.28 -9.60 -10.58
C ILE A 311 -7.48 -10.48 -10.20
N SER A 312 -7.51 -11.70 -10.72
CA SER A 312 -8.56 -12.67 -10.40
C SER A 312 -8.28 -13.35 -9.07
N VAL A 313 -9.28 -13.36 -8.17
CA VAL A 313 -9.18 -14.00 -6.84
C VAL A 313 -7.91 -13.55 -6.11
N PRO A 314 -7.78 -12.25 -5.82
CA PRO A 314 -6.56 -11.73 -5.23
C PRO A 314 -6.35 -12.30 -3.82
N GLU A 315 -5.16 -12.83 -3.57
CA GLU A 315 -4.70 -13.32 -2.27
C GLU A 315 -3.43 -12.57 -1.87
N LEU A 316 -3.43 -12.04 -0.65
CA LEU A 316 -2.31 -11.25 -0.13
C LEU A 316 -1.39 -12.12 0.72
N ASP A 317 -0.10 -12.08 0.43
CA ASP A 317 0.95 -12.68 1.23
C ASP A 317 1.88 -11.60 1.79
N ALA A 318 1.65 -11.26 3.06
CA ALA A 318 2.45 -10.26 3.77
C ALA A 318 3.88 -10.74 4.11
N GLU A 319 4.17 -12.05 4.08
CA GLU A 319 5.54 -12.55 4.32
C GLU A 319 6.45 -12.23 3.14
N THR A 320 5.91 -12.35 1.92
CA THR A 320 6.63 -12.10 0.67
C THR A 320 6.32 -10.74 0.06
N GLY A 321 5.37 -9.97 0.61
CA GLY A 321 4.92 -8.69 0.07
C GLY A 321 4.28 -8.83 -1.31
N THR A 322 3.58 -9.96 -1.54
CA THR A 322 3.09 -10.35 -2.86
C THR A 322 1.57 -10.40 -2.88
N ILE A 323 0.97 -9.97 -3.99
CA ILE A 323 -0.44 -10.17 -4.33
C ILE A 323 -0.52 -11.21 -5.44
N TYR A 324 -1.07 -12.37 -5.10
CA TYR A 324 -1.26 -13.49 -6.00
C TYR A 324 -2.66 -13.44 -6.63
N GLY A 325 -2.75 -13.79 -7.91
CA GLY A 325 -4.02 -13.97 -8.62
C GLY A 325 -4.04 -15.29 -9.38
N PHE A 326 -5.24 -15.85 -9.54
CA PHE A 326 -5.46 -17.05 -10.34
C PHE A 326 -6.74 -16.98 -11.18
N ASN A 327 -6.56 -16.92 -12.50
CA ASN A 327 -7.64 -17.01 -13.47
C ASN A 327 -7.70 -18.42 -14.07
N ARG A 328 -8.60 -19.24 -13.54
CA ARG A 328 -8.75 -20.65 -13.92
C ARG A 328 -9.41 -20.81 -15.29
N SER A 329 -8.78 -21.55 -16.20
CA SER A 329 -9.30 -21.86 -17.54
C SER A 329 -10.00 -23.22 -17.63
N SER A 330 -9.71 -24.18 -16.74
CA SER A 330 -10.37 -25.49 -16.76
C SER A 330 -10.49 -26.18 -15.41
N ALA A 331 -11.41 -27.16 -15.33
CA ALA A 331 -11.57 -28.02 -14.17
C ALA A 331 -10.29 -28.79 -13.78
N GLY A 332 -9.33 -28.95 -14.71
CA GLY A 332 -8.05 -29.62 -14.46
C GLY A 332 -7.05 -28.81 -13.64
N GLY A 333 -7.32 -27.53 -13.37
CA GLY A 333 -6.40 -26.62 -12.67
C GLY A 333 -5.48 -25.84 -13.61
N THR A 334 -5.74 -25.86 -14.92
CA THR A 334 -5.08 -24.97 -15.88
C THR A 334 -5.62 -23.55 -15.73
N GLY A 335 -4.84 -22.56 -16.16
CA GLY A 335 -5.17 -21.15 -16.01
C GLY A 335 -3.96 -20.25 -16.07
N LEU A 336 -4.15 -19.00 -15.67
CA LEU A 336 -3.11 -18.01 -15.54
C LEU A 336 -2.92 -17.68 -14.06
N HIS A 337 -1.71 -17.86 -13.57
CA HIS A 337 -1.27 -17.38 -12.27
C HIS A 337 -0.52 -16.08 -12.47
N THR A 338 -0.76 -15.10 -11.60
CA THR A 338 -0.09 -13.79 -11.64
C THR A 338 0.41 -13.43 -10.26
N PHE A 339 1.61 -12.87 -10.20
CA PHE A 339 2.26 -12.45 -8.96
C PHE A 339 2.60 -10.97 -9.09
N HIS A 340 2.21 -10.16 -8.12
CA HIS A 340 2.39 -8.72 -8.15
C HIS A 340 3.07 -8.23 -6.89
N GLN A 341 3.92 -7.23 -7.02
CA GLN A 341 4.60 -6.57 -5.90
C GLN A 341 4.56 -5.06 -6.09
N TRP A 342 4.64 -4.33 -4.98
CA TRP A 342 4.76 -2.88 -4.98
C TRP A 342 6.19 -2.47 -5.32
N ILE A 343 6.40 -1.93 -6.52
CA ILE A 343 7.71 -1.44 -6.98
C ILE A 343 7.60 0.06 -7.22
N ASN A 344 8.37 0.85 -6.47
CA ASN A 344 8.35 2.32 -6.54
C ASN A 344 6.94 2.93 -6.37
N GLY A 345 6.09 2.30 -5.55
CA GLY A 345 4.72 2.75 -5.30
C GLY A 345 3.67 2.29 -6.33
N ASN A 346 4.07 1.52 -7.35
CA ASN A 346 3.14 0.96 -8.34
C ASN A 346 2.98 -0.55 -8.15
N LEU A 347 1.74 -1.03 -8.20
CA LEU A 347 1.45 -2.45 -8.20
C LEU A 347 1.89 -3.05 -9.54
N THR A 348 2.94 -3.86 -9.51
CA THR A 348 3.64 -4.33 -10.71
C THR A 348 3.59 -5.84 -10.78
N CYS A 349 3.10 -6.41 -11.89
CA CYS A 349 3.15 -7.86 -12.13
C CYS A 349 4.61 -8.30 -12.34
N VAL A 350 5.17 -9.08 -11.42
CA VAL A 350 6.57 -9.54 -11.45
C VAL A 350 6.75 -10.92 -12.08
N ARG A 351 5.70 -11.75 -12.07
CA ARG A 351 5.72 -13.08 -12.68
C ARG A 351 4.32 -13.48 -13.16
N GLN A 352 4.29 -14.20 -14.29
CA GLN A 352 3.12 -14.90 -14.77
C GLN A 352 3.46 -16.36 -15.02
N ILE A 353 2.56 -17.27 -14.63
CA ILE A 353 2.64 -18.68 -14.98
C ILE A 353 1.39 -19.02 -15.77
N LYS A 354 1.56 -19.31 -17.06
CA LYS A 354 0.46 -19.65 -17.95
C LYS A 354 0.45 -21.15 -18.18
N ILE A 355 -0.69 -21.78 -17.93
CA ILE A 355 -0.88 -23.21 -18.08
C ILE A 355 -2.08 -23.43 -19.00
N ASP A 356 -1.80 -23.88 -20.22
CA ASP A 356 -2.79 -24.09 -21.27
C ASP A 356 -2.83 -25.55 -21.73
N SER A 357 -4.00 -25.98 -22.21
CA SER A 357 -4.11 -27.27 -22.89
C SER A 357 -3.44 -27.18 -24.25
N GLY A 358 -2.37 -27.96 -24.45
CA GLY A 358 -1.60 -27.99 -25.69
C GLY A 358 -2.19 -28.90 -26.77
N LEU A 359 -1.51 -28.96 -27.92
CA LEU A 359 -1.84 -29.90 -29.00
C LEU A 359 -1.43 -31.33 -28.61
N ALA A 360 -2.25 -32.33 -28.95
CA ALA A 360 -1.94 -33.76 -28.80
C ALA A 360 -1.72 -34.26 -27.34
N ASN A 361 -2.73 -34.09 -26.47
CA ASN A 361 -2.75 -34.62 -25.08
C ASN A 361 -1.60 -34.12 -24.18
N THR A 362 -1.15 -32.89 -24.40
CA THR A 362 -0.17 -32.22 -23.55
C THR A 362 -0.78 -31.01 -22.84
N VAL A 363 -0.11 -30.57 -21.78
CA VAL A 363 -0.35 -29.31 -21.08
C VAL A 363 0.94 -28.50 -21.23
N ARG A 364 0.84 -27.32 -21.82
CA ARG A 364 1.97 -26.39 -21.94
C ARG A 364 1.96 -25.47 -20.73
N MET A 365 3.06 -25.45 -20.00
CA MET A 365 3.31 -24.47 -18.95
C MET A 365 4.39 -23.51 -19.44
N SER A 366 4.15 -22.21 -19.35
CA SER A 366 5.17 -21.18 -19.53
C SER A 366 5.23 -20.25 -18.33
N VAL A 367 6.43 -19.73 -18.06
CA VAL A 367 6.71 -18.78 -16.99
C VAL A 367 7.33 -17.54 -17.61
N GLN A 368 6.72 -16.40 -17.33
CA GLN A 368 7.23 -15.10 -17.70
C GLN A 368 7.63 -14.34 -16.44
N ASP A 369 8.85 -13.84 -16.41
CA ASP A 369 9.38 -13.02 -15.32
C ASP A 369 9.60 -11.59 -15.78
N ARG A 370 9.46 -10.64 -14.85
CA ARG A 370 9.81 -9.26 -15.14
C ARG A 370 11.33 -9.10 -15.15
N VAL A 371 11.86 -8.83 -16.33
CA VAL A 371 13.29 -8.66 -16.62
C VAL A 371 13.46 -7.35 -17.36
N ALA A 372 14.40 -6.50 -16.91
CA ALA A 372 14.66 -5.17 -17.47
C ALA A 372 13.40 -4.27 -17.63
N GLY A 373 12.37 -4.49 -16.80
CA GLY A 373 11.14 -3.70 -16.82
C GLY A 373 9.98 -4.32 -17.61
N GLU A 374 10.19 -5.39 -18.38
CA GLU A 374 9.15 -6.07 -19.17
C GLU A 374 9.00 -7.54 -18.78
N LEU A 375 7.84 -8.14 -19.05
CA LEU A 375 7.62 -9.58 -18.82
C LEU A 375 8.22 -10.36 -20.00
N ALA A 376 9.20 -11.22 -19.73
CA ALA A 376 9.84 -12.08 -20.71
C ALA A 376 9.64 -13.56 -20.35
N GLU A 377 9.34 -14.42 -21.34
CA GLU A 377 9.26 -15.87 -21.11
C GLU A 377 10.66 -16.43 -20.79
N ILE A 378 10.82 -16.94 -19.57
CA ILE A 378 12.10 -17.50 -19.09
C ILE A 378 12.10 -19.03 -19.05
N TYR A 379 10.92 -19.65 -19.10
CA TYR A 379 10.77 -21.10 -19.08
C TYR A 379 9.48 -21.51 -19.77
N HIS A 380 9.54 -22.62 -20.52
CA HIS A 380 8.36 -23.36 -20.92
C HIS A 380 8.65 -24.86 -20.94
N GLU A 381 7.63 -25.66 -20.70
CA GLU A 381 7.71 -27.11 -20.83
C GLU A 381 6.33 -27.71 -21.19
N ASP A 382 6.36 -28.71 -22.06
CA ASP A 382 5.18 -29.48 -22.45
C ASP A 382 5.11 -30.78 -21.64
N PHE A 383 4.09 -30.88 -20.79
CA PHE A 383 3.85 -32.05 -19.96
C PHE A 383 2.81 -32.97 -20.58
N PRO A 384 2.97 -34.31 -20.54
CA PRO A 384 1.88 -35.21 -20.86
C PRO A 384 0.70 -34.99 -19.90
N ILE A 385 -0.52 -34.84 -20.41
CA ILE A 385 -1.71 -34.52 -19.58
C ILE A 385 -1.95 -35.56 -18.47
N GLU A 386 -1.63 -36.83 -18.73
CA GLU A 386 -1.79 -37.94 -17.78
C GLU A 386 -0.72 -37.95 -16.68
N SER A 387 0.38 -37.21 -16.85
CA SER A 387 1.49 -37.24 -15.90
C SER A 387 1.22 -36.42 -14.63
N GLY A 388 0.41 -35.37 -14.74
CA GLY A 388 0.25 -34.37 -13.68
C GLY A 388 1.54 -33.59 -13.35
N GLY A 389 2.65 -33.80 -14.05
CA GLY A 389 3.96 -33.22 -13.69
C GLY A 389 4.00 -31.69 -13.72
N TRP A 390 3.15 -31.06 -14.54
CA TRP A 390 2.99 -29.60 -14.56
C TRP A 390 2.49 -29.05 -13.22
N GLN A 391 1.76 -29.84 -12.42
CA GLN A 391 1.24 -29.43 -11.11
C GLN A 391 2.37 -29.30 -10.08
N ASP A 392 3.37 -30.17 -10.15
CA ASP A 392 4.55 -30.09 -9.30
C ASP A 392 5.47 -28.96 -9.78
N ALA A 393 5.66 -28.85 -11.10
CA ALA A 393 6.51 -27.81 -11.70
C ALA A 393 6.01 -26.39 -11.36
N GLN A 394 4.70 -26.12 -11.51
CA GLN A 394 4.15 -24.80 -11.14
C GLN A 394 4.43 -24.44 -9.68
N MET A 395 4.39 -25.39 -8.75
CA MET A 395 4.58 -25.10 -7.32
C MET A 395 6.02 -24.70 -7.00
N VAL A 396 6.99 -25.16 -7.78
CA VAL A 396 8.37 -24.68 -7.66
C VAL A 396 8.46 -23.22 -8.12
N TRP A 397 7.80 -22.87 -9.22
CA TRP A 397 7.79 -21.53 -9.78
C TRP A 397 6.93 -20.51 -9.00
N HIS A 398 6.12 -20.95 -8.03
CA HIS A 398 5.47 -20.04 -7.07
C HIS A 398 6.48 -19.38 -6.12
N ASP A 399 7.65 -19.97 -5.92
CA ASP A 399 8.75 -19.32 -5.21
C ASP A 399 9.36 -18.25 -6.13
N LEU A 400 9.15 -16.99 -5.80
CA LEU A 400 9.67 -15.87 -6.59
C LEU A 400 11.20 -15.80 -6.61
N ASP A 401 11.89 -16.41 -5.63
CA ASP A 401 13.34 -16.52 -5.61
C ASP A 401 13.86 -17.65 -6.53
N TYR A 402 12.96 -18.53 -6.99
CA TYR A 402 13.30 -19.57 -7.95
C TYR A 402 13.24 -19.03 -9.38
N HIS A 403 14.35 -19.15 -10.10
CA HIS A 403 14.47 -18.73 -11.50
C HIS A 403 14.97 -19.86 -12.42
N GLY A 404 14.71 -21.11 -12.04
CA GLY A 404 15.24 -22.30 -12.70
C GLY A 404 16.40 -22.95 -11.95
N GLU A 405 16.94 -24.02 -12.51
CA GLU A 405 18.09 -24.71 -11.93
C GLU A 405 19.34 -23.79 -11.89
N PRO A 406 20.12 -23.79 -10.79
CA PRO A 406 21.33 -22.98 -10.68
C PRO A 406 22.30 -23.21 -11.83
N GLY A 407 22.81 -22.13 -12.43
CA GLY A 407 23.60 -22.13 -13.65
C GLY A 407 22.77 -22.23 -14.94
N GLY A 408 21.45 -22.14 -14.84
CA GLY A 408 20.52 -22.09 -15.97
C GLY A 408 20.55 -20.77 -16.72
N ILE A 409 19.69 -20.66 -17.74
CA ILE A 409 19.61 -19.52 -18.65
C ILE A 409 19.43 -18.17 -17.92
N TYR A 410 18.69 -18.15 -16.81
CA TYR A 410 18.47 -16.94 -16.02
C TYR A 410 19.74 -16.46 -15.31
N ASP A 411 20.50 -17.36 -14.69
CA ASP A 411 21.78 -17.03 -14.07
C ASP A 411 22.79 -16.51 -15.10
N LEU A 412 22.77 -17.08 -16.32
CA LEU A 412 23.61 -16.63 -17.43
C LEU A 412 23.20 -15.24 -17.93
N PHE A 413 21.90 -14.97 -17.99
CA PHE A 413 21.35 -13.67 -18.36
C PHE A 413 21.72 -12.59 -17.33
N GLN A 414 21.53 -12.85 -16.03
CA GLN A 414 21.84 -11.91 -14.94
C GLN A 414 23.34 -11.56 -14.84
N GLN A 415 24.21 -12.36 -15.45
CA GLN A 415 25.65 -12.07 -15.53
C GLN A 415 26.02 -11.10 -16.66
N GLN A 416 25.10 -10.81 -17.58
CA GLN A 416 25.38 -9.91 -18.69
C GLN A 416 25.38 -8.46 -18.23
N PRO A 417 26.34 -7.63 -18.69
CA PRO A 417 26.28 -6.20 -18.48
C PRO A 417 25.10 -5.63 -19.27
N ILE A 418 24.25 -4.85 -18.60
CA ILE A 418 23.18 -4.05 -19.21
C ILE A 418 23.41 -2.61 -18.78
N ASP A 419 23.82 -1.77 -19.73
CA ASP A 419 24.14 -0.35 -19.53
C ASP A 419 23.98 0.43 -20.85
N ASP A 420 24.38 1.72 -20.86
CA ASP A 420 24.29 2.58 -22.04
C ASP A 420 25.06 2.07 -23.28
N THR A 421 25.88 1.02 -23.13
CA THR A 421 26.72 0.44 -24.19
C THR A 421 26.51 -1.07 -24.39
N HIS A 422 25.81 -1.75 -23.49
CA HIS A 422 25.55 -3.19 -23.56
C HIS A 422 24.08 -3.47 -23.31
N ASP A 423 23.52 -4.39 -24.08
CA ASP A 423 22.19 -4.94 -23.84
C ASP A 423 22.25 -6.47 -23.90
N ALA A 424 21.30 -7.12 -23.24
CA ALA A 424 21.12 -8.54 -23.29
C ALA A 424 19.64 -8.86 -23.18
N PHE A 425 19.18 -9.87 -23.93
CA PHE A 425 17.79 -10.32 -23.90
C PHE A 425 17.67 -11.78 -24.36
N LEU A 426 16.53 -12.39 -24.03
CA LEU A 426 16.24 -13.79 -24.34
C LEU A 426 15.25 -13.88 -25.50
N VAL A 427 15.51 -14.75 -26.47
CA VAL A 427 14.61 -15.01 -27.60
C VAL A 427 14.18 -16.47 -27.57
N SER A 428 12.89 -16.71 -27.29
CA SER A 428 12.29 -18.05 -27.21
C SER A 428 12.00 -18.57 -28.61
N THR A 429 12.97 -19.25 -29.23
CA THR A 429 12.77 -19.78 -30.58
C THR A 429 11.79 -20.94 -30.60
N GLY A 430 11.42 -21.55 -29.46
CA GLY A 430 10.47 -22.67 -29.39
C GLY A 430 10.87 -23.95 -30.15
N GLY A 431 11.99 -23.92 -30.88
CA GLY A 431 12.52 -24.97 -31.72
C GLY A 431 13.60 -25.80 -31.04
N LYS A 432 14.51 -26.40 -31.83
CA LYS A 432 15.52 -27.35 -31.33
C LYS A 432 16.49 -26.75 -30.32
N LEU A 433 16.74 -25.45 -30.42
CA LEU A 433 17.68 -24.73 -29.54
C LEU A 433 16.97 -24.07 -28.35
N GLY A 434 15.64 -24.17 -28.25
CA GLY A 434 14.87 -23.61 -27.15
C GLY A 434 15.00 -22.09 -27.08
N THR A 435 15.39 -21.56 -25.92
CA THR A 435 15.59 -20.13 -25.71
C THR A 435 17.05 -19.77 -25.88
N LEU A 436 17.32 -18.72 -26.65
CA LEU A 436 18.66 -18.21 -26.93
C LEU A 436 18.91 -16.91 -26.16
N LEU A 437 20.16 -16.68 -25.78
CA LEU A 437 20.60 -15.40 -25.22
C LEU A 437 21.19 -14.55 -26.33
N VAL A 438 20.70 -13.33 -26.53
CA VAL A 438 21.28 -12.35 -27.44
C VAL A 438 21.95 -11.28 -26.60
N THR A 439 23.20 -10.96 -26.91
CA THR A 439 23.94 -9.84 -26.32
C THR A 439 24.26 -8.84 -27.41
N ALA A 440 24.05 -7.55 -27.14
CA ALA A 440 24.35 -6.45 -28.03
C ALA A 440 25.42 -5.55 -27.41
N GLU A 441 26.47 -5.24 -28.17
CA GLU A 441 27.58 -4.38 -27.73
C GLU A 441 27.75 -3.19 -28.69
N LEU A 442 27.62 -1.98 -28.15
CA LEU A 442 27.79 -0.73 -28.90
C LEU A 442 29.27 -0.41 -29.08
N ALA A 443 29.70 -0.20 -30.32
CA ALA A 443 31.06 0.20 -30.64
C ALA A 443 31.40 1.57 -30.02
N MET A 444 32.59 1.68 -29.41
CA MET A 444 33.03 2.93 -28.76
C MET A 444 33.36 4.05 -29.76
N GLU A 445 33.77 3.70 -30.98
CA GLU A 445 34.18 4.66 -32.00
C GLU A 445 33.00 5.00 -32.94
N ASN A 446 32.83 6.30 -33.22
CA ASN A 446 31.91 6.74 -34.26
C ASN A 446 32.50 6.40 -35.63
N LYS A 447 31.66 5.91 -36.55
CA LYS A 447 32.04 5.66 -37.93
C LYS A 447 32.14 6.92 -38.77
N ASP A 448 31.30 7.91 -38.50
CA ASP A 448 31.23 9.14 -39.28
C ASP A 448 31.00 10.40 -38.45
N GLU A 449 30.98 11.54 -39.13
CA GLU A 449 30.75 12.88 -38.55
C GLU A 449 29.33 13.05 -37.98
N PHE A 450 28.39 12.16 -38.34
CA PHE A 450 27.01 12.15 -37.85
C PHE A 450 26.83 11.28 -36.60
N GLY A 451 27.89 10.59 -36.17
CA GLY A 451 27.90 9.81 -34.93
C GLY A 451 27.30 8.43 -35.03
N THR A 452 27.20 7.85 -36.25
CA THR A 452 26.78 6.46 -36.43
C THR A 452 27.77 5.50 -35.75
N ARG A 453 27.25 4.41 -35.19
CA ARG A 453 28.01 3.38 -34.47
C ARG A 453 27.49 2.00 -34.82
N ASP A 454 28.37 1.01 -34.82
CA ASP A 454 27.95 -0.38 -34.96
C ASP A 454 27.47 -0.93 -33.62
N ILE A 455 26.45 -1.78 -33.68
CA ILE A 455 26.09 -2.68 -32.59
C ILE A 455 26.42 -4.08 -33.05
N THR A 456 27.22 -4.79 -32.25
CA THR A 456 27.54 -6.20 -32.49
C THR A 456 26.60 -7.07 -31.69
N PHE A 457 25.85 -7.91 -32.37
CA PHE A 457 24.99 -8.92 -31.79
C PHE A 457 25.74 -10.25 -31.73
N SER A 458 25.71 -10.89 -30.57
CA SER A 458 26.15 -12.27 -30.39
C SER A 458 25.00 -13.09 -29.84
N VAL A 459 24.70 -14.20 -30.51
CA VAL A 459 23.63 -15.13 -30.17
C VAL A 459 24.28 -16.34 -29.54
N TRP A 460 23.86 -16.68 -28.34
CA TRP A 460 24.44 -17.72 -27.50
C TRP A 460 23.41 -18.82 -27.28
N ASN A 461 23.86 -20.06 -27.33
CA ASN A 461 23.09 -21.19 -26.83
C ASN A 461 23.38 -21.34 -25.33
N PRO A 462 22.41 -21.14 -24.43
CA PRO A 462 22.64 -21.24 -22.99
C PRO A 462 23.14 -22.61 -22.51
N VAL A 463 22.94 -23.67 -23.31
CA VAL A 463 23.47 -25.01 -23.03
C VAL A 463 24.96 -25.13 -23.35
N ASP A 464 25.49 -24.29 -24.24
CA ASP A 464 26.89 -24.25 -24.66
C ASP A 464 27.37 -22.81 -24.88
N MET A 465 27.95 -22.24 -23.83
CA MET A 465 28.43 -20.86 -23.77
C MET A 465 29.91 -20.70 -24.19
N GLU A 466 30.55 -21.73 -24.79
CA GLU A 466 31.97 -21.62 -25.19
C GLU A 466 32.19 -20.58 -26.30
N GLN A 467 31.25 -20.46 -27.23
CA GLN A 467 31.27 -19.51 -28.34
C GLN A 467 29.84 -19.20 -28.81
N PRO A 468 29.58 -17.99 -29.34
CA PRO A 468 28.27 -17.68 -29.88
C PRO A 468 27.99 -18.53 -31.13
N ILE A 469 26.74 -18.96 -31.28
CA ILE A 469 26.28 -19.71 -32.46
C ILE A 469 26.16 -18.81 -33.69
N GLN A 470 26.05 -17.50 -33.47
CA GLN A 470 25.98 -16.48 -34.50
C GLN A 470 26.50 -15.15 -33.96
N THR A 471 27.28 -14.43 -34.77
CA THR A 471 27.71 -13.06 -34.49
C THR A 471 27.57 -12.23 -35.76
N PHE A 472 27.02 -11.03 -35.64
CA PHE A 472 26.90 -10.06 -36.73
C PHE A 472 26.87 -8.64 -36.17
N SER A 473 27.05 -7.64 -37.04
CA SER A 473 27.00 -6.24 -36.64
C SER A 473 26.15 -5.45 -37.62
N GLU A 474 25.40 -4.47 -37.13
CA GLU A 474 24.68 -3.50 -37.94
C GLU A 474 24.94 -2.08 -37.48
N GLU A 475 24.74 -1.12 -38.38
CA GLU A 475 25.00 0.30 -38.15
C GLU A 475 23.75 1.02 -37.63
N PHE A 476 23.91 1.78 -36.53
CA PHE A 476 22.84 2.49 -35.84
C PHE A 476 23.16 3.99 -35.73
N MET A 477 22.13 4.84 -35.75
CA MET A 477 22.31 6.29 -35.56
C MET A 477 22.46 6.68 -34.08
N MET A 478 23.18 7.78 -33.83
CA MET A 478 23.42 8.30 -32.47
C MET A 478 22.11 8.62 -31.73
N GLY A 479 21.99 8.17 -30.48
CA GLY A 479 20.84 8.46 -29.61
C GLY A 479 19.83 7.32 -29.45
N VAL A 480 20.06 6.19 -30.13
CA VAL A 480 19.39 4.92 -29.83
C VAL A 480 20.10 4.28 -28.64
N ALA A 481 19.41 4.14 -27.51
CA ALA A 481 19.94 3.39 -26.38
C ALA A 481 19.87 1.88 -26.66
N PRO A 482 20.81 1.07 -26.16
CA PRO A 482 20.83 -0.37 -26.39
C PRO A 482 19.58 -1.11 -25.88
N GLU A 483 18.84 -0.54 -24.95
CA GLU A 483 17.69 -1.17 -24.28
C GLU A 483 16.41 -1.27 -25.13
N PHE A 484 16.38 -0.70 -26.35
CA PHE A 484 15.18 -0.69 -27.19
C PHE A 484 15.14 -1.87 -28.18
N HIS A 485 15.14 -3.09 -27.65
CA HIS A 485 14.83 -4.32 -28.39
C HIS A 485 13.34 -4.67 -28.29
N HIS A 486 12.87 -5.56 -29.15
CA HIS A 486 11.51 -6.07 -29.12
C HIS A 486 11.52 -7.54 -29.55
N VAL A 487 11.08 -8.45 -28.69
CA VAL A 487 10.97 -9.89 -29.01
C VAL A 487 9.53 -10.18 -29.40
N VAL A 488 9.33 -10.69 -30.62
CA VAL A 488 8.00 -10.94 -31.20
C VAL A 488 8.11 -11.96 -32.33
N ASP A 489 7.10 -12.81 -32.50
CA ASP A 489 6.95 -13.63 -33.71
C ASP A 489 6.50 -12.73 -34.87
N ALA A 490 7.46 -12.26 -35.66
CA ALA A 490 7.26 -11.22 -36.66
C ALA A 490 6.74 -11.77 -38.00
N ASN A 491 6.92 -13.07 -38.26
CA ASN A 491 6.42 -13.75 -39.45
C ASN A 491 5.24 -14.70 -39.19
N PHE A 492 4.80 -14.83 -37.94
CA PHE A 492 3.72 -15.68 -37.47
C PHE A 492 3.97 -17.17 -37.72
N ASP A 493 5.23 -17.60 -37.69
CA ASP A 493 5.63 -19.00 -37.92
C ASP A 493 5.69 -19.86 -36.64
N GLY A 494 5.46 -19.23 -35.48
CA GLY A 494 5.47 -19.85 -34.17
C GLY A 494 6.82 -19.79 -33.44
N PHE A 495 7.83 -19.17 -34.05
CA PHE A 495 9.13 -18.92 -33.43
C PHE A 495 9.29 -17.43 -33.12
N GLN A 496 9.85 -17.08 -31.96
CA GLN A 496 10.10 -15.67 -31.66
C GLN A 496 11.28 -15.14 -32.47
N ASP A 497 11.10 -13.94 -33.01
CA ASP A 497 12.10 -13.13 -33.68
C ASP A 497 12.51 -11.97 -32.76
N PHE A 498 13.42 -11.12 -33.23
CA PHE A 498 13.66 -9.86 -32.53
C PHE A 498 13.85 -8.66 -33.46
N GLY A 499 13.39 -7.52 -32.96
CA GLY A 499 13.60 -6.19 -33.50
C GLY A 499 14.55 -5.38 -32.62
N TYR A 500 15.28 -4.45 -33.22
CA TYR A 500 16.16 -3.53 -32.53
C TYR A 500 16.03 -2.14 -33.12
N LEU A 501 15.74 -1.14 -32.29
CA LEU A 501 15.55 0.24 -32.70
C LEU A 501 16.81 0.78 -33.40
N PHE A 502 16.67 1.44 -34.56
CA PHE A 502 17.81 2.09 -35.24
C PHE A 502 17.59 3.55 -35.59
N HIS A 503 16.34 4.00 -35.55
CA HIS A 503 15.99 5.39 -35.79
C HIS A 503 14.85 5.80 -34.88
N ALA A 504 15.08 6.83 -34.06
CA ALA A 504 14.06 7.42 -33.20
C ALA A 504 14.00 8.95 -33.40
N GLY A 505 12.96 9.41 -34.11
CA GLY A 505 12.58 10.82 -34.14
C GLY A 505 11.46 11.16 -33.15
N ASN A 506 10.87 12.35 -33.25
CA ASN A 506 9.63 12.75 -32.54
C ASN A 506 8.37 11.98 -33.02
N GLN A 507 8.54 10.76 -33.55
CA GLN A 507 7.78 10.04 -34.59
C GLN A 507 8.05 10.47 -36.04
N PRO A 508 8.30 9.53 -36.98
CA PRO A 508 8.33 8.06 -36.83
C PRO A 508 9.56 7.48 -36.10
N TYR A 509 9.49 6.22 -35.66
CA TYR A 509 10.65 5.41 -35.27
C TYR A 509 10.65 4.09 -36.05
N TYR A 510 11.84 3.54 -36.30
CA TYR A 510 12.05 2.35 -37.12
C TYR A 510 13.01 1.36 -36.43
N GLN A 511 12.78 0.08 -36.66
CA GLN A 511 13.56 -1.02 -36.09
C GLN A 511 14.11 -1.92 -37.20
N HIS A 512 15.32 -2.45 -36.99
CA HIS A 512 15.85 -3.57 -37.74
C HIS A 512 15.29 -4.87 -37.14
N TYR A 513 14.85 -5.80 -37.98
CA TYR A 513 14.32 -7.09 -37.54
C TYR A 513 15.16 -8.24 -38.06
N TRP A 514 15.30 -9.28 -37.25
CA TRP A 514 15.89 -10.54 -37.68
C TRP A 514 14.97 -11.70 -37.33
N LEU A 515 14.64 -12.50 -38.35
CA LEU A 515 13.72 -13.63 -38.24
C LEU A 515 14.48 -14.92 -37.96
N TRP A 516 13.99 -15.75 -37.04
CA TRP A 516 14.58 -17.03 -36.72
C TRP A 516 14.37 -18.05 -37.84
N ASP A 517 15.46 -18.51 -38.46
CA ASP A 517 15.42 -19.65 -39.39
C ASP A 517 15.77 -20.94 -38.63
N GLU A 518 14.76 -21.72 -38.26
CA GLU A 518 14.90 -23.00 -37.54
C GLU A 518 15.67 -24.07 -38.34
N VAL A 519 15.73 -23.97 -39.67
CA VAL A 519 16.51 -24.90 -40.50
C VAL A 519 17.99 -24.58 -40.41
N GLN A 520 18.34 -23.29 -40.42
CA GLN A 520 19.72 -22.82 -40.34
C GLN A 520 20.22 -22.66 -38.90
N GLY A 521 19.31 -22.53 -37.93
CA GLY A 521 19.62 -22.21 -36.54
C GLY A 521 20.23 -20.82 -36.39
N GLN A 522 19.77 -19.85 -37.18
CA GLN A 522 20.31 -18.49 -37.23
C GLN A 522 19.22 -17.45 -37.50
N PHE A 523 19.40 -16.26 -36.93
CA PHE A 523 18.59 -15.08 -37.22
C PHE A 523 18.96 -14.45 -38.57
N GLN A 524 17.96 -14.20 -39.42
CA GLN A 524 18.11 -13.65 -40.76
C GLN A 524 17.53 -12.23 -40.84
N TYR A 525 18.33 -11.28 -41.30
CA TYR A 525 17.88 -9.88 -41.40
C TYR A 525 16.68 -9.72 -42.36
N CYS A 526 15.62 -9.09 -41.87
CA CYS A 526 14.39 -8.83 -42.60
C CYS A 526 14.35 -7.38 -43.10
N ALA A 527 14.90 -7.16 -44.30
CA ALA A 527 14.90 -5.84 -44.91
C ALA A 527 13.50 -5.21 -45.07
N PRO A 528 12.41 -5.93 -45.45
CA PRO A 528 11.09 -5.31 -45.63
C PRO A 528 10.50 -4.66 -44.37
N LEU A 529 10.76 -5.20 -43.17
CA LEU A 529 10.21 -4.67 -41.91
C LEU A 529 10.78 -3.30 -41.54
N VAL A 530 11.98 -2.97 -42.03
CA VAL A 530 12.65 -1.68 -41.75
C VAL A 530 11.86 -0.47 -42.25
N GLU A 531 11.02 -0.67 -43.27
CA GLU A 531 10.20 0.39 -43.89
C GLU A 531 8.91 0.67 -43.11
N ILE A 532 8.57 -0.15 -42.11
CA ILE A 532 7.36 -0.03 -41.31
C ILE A 532 7.68 0.77 -40.05
N SER A 533 7.09 1.95 -39.94
CA SER A 533 7.19 2.77 -38.72
C SER A 533 6.30 2.18 -37.63
N GLN A 534 6.85 2.02 -36.42
CA GLN A 534 6.14 1.49 -35.24
C GLN A 534 5.33 0.23 -35.53
N PRO A 535 5.98 -0.86 -35.98
CA PRO A 535 5.26 -2.07 -36.33
C PRO A 535 4.59 -2.68 -35.08
N VAL A 536 3.29 -2.94 -35.20
CA VAL A 536 2.47 -3.66 -34.23
C VAL A 536 2.07 -4.99 -34.85
N PHE A 537 2.34 -6.08 -34.15
CA PHE A 537 2.10 -7.44 -34.61
C PHE A 537 0.83 -7.99 -33.97
N ASP A 538 -0.16 -8.30 -34.80
CA ASP A 538 -1.40 -8.95 -34.38
C ASP A 538 -1.35 -10.43 -34.79
N PRO A 539 -1.02 -11.34 -33.86
CA PRO A 539 -0.90 -12.78 -34.17
C PRO A 539 -2.25 -13.43 -34.45
N GLU A 540 -3.36 -12.92 -33.91
CA GLU A 540 -4.69 -13.48 -34.14
C GLU A 540 -5.16 -13.22 -35.57
N ARG A 541 -4.89 -12.01 -36.07
CA ARG A 541 -5.24 -11.60 -37.44
C ARG A 541 -4.13 -11.85 -38.45
N GLN A 542 -2.92 -12.20 -37.98
CA GLN A 542 -1.68 -12.29 -38.75
C GLN A 542 -1.44 -11.02 -39.58
N VAL A 543 -1.54 -9.85 -38.93
CA VAL A 543 -1.41 -8.54 -39.55
C VAL A 543 -0.33 -7.73 -38.84
N ILE A 544 0.49 -7.05 -39.63
CA ILE A 544 1.45 -6.07 -39.12
C ILE A 544 0.93 -4.68 -39.46
N THR A 545 0.71 -3.86 -38.44
CA THR A 545 0.25 -2.48 -38.61
C THR A 545 1.40 -1.52 -38.39
N GLY A 546 1.57 -0.54 -39.27
CA GLY A 546 2.53 0.55 -39.10
C GLY A 546 1.85 1.92 -39.05
N TRP A 547 2.40 2.83 -38.27
CA TRP A 547 1.95 4.21 -38.15
C TRP A 547 3.11 5.19 -38.29
N ALA A 548 3.02 6.08 -39.27
CA ALA A 548 3.95 7.18 -39.48
C ALA A 548 3.20 8.51 -39.37
N ARG A 549 3.42 9.23 -38.26
CA ARG A 549 2.82 10.54 -38.00
C ARG A 549 3.43 11.62 -38.89
N SER A 550 2.57 12.48 -39.45
CA SER A 550 2.97 13.65 -40.23
C SER A 550 3.00 14.94 -39.40
N SER A 551 2.06 15.13 -38.47
CA SER A 551 2.01 16.36 -37.68
C SER A 551 1.35 16.22 -36.29
N GLY A 552 1.41 17.31 -35.52
CA GLY A 552 0.72 17.51 -34.24
C GLY A 552 -0.76 17.11 -34.24
N ALA A 553 -1.45 17.24 -35.37
CA ALA A 553 -2.89 17.00 -35.51
C ALA A 553 -3.29 15.51 -35.48
N GLY A 554 -2.33 14.60 -35.45
CA GLY A 554 -2.59 13.15 -35.46
C GLY A 554 -2.87 12.59 -36.85
N ASP A 555 -2.53 13.35 -37.90
CA ASP A 555 -2.53 12.95 -39.29
C ASP A 555 -1.21 12.22 -39.65
N GLY A 556 -1.23 11.42 -40.71
CA GLY A 556 -0.16 10.49 -41.03
C GLY A 556 -0.58 9.34 -41.94
N ILE A 557 0.30 8.36 -42.05
CA ILE A 557 0.14 7.18 -42.89
C ILE A 557 -0.04 5.95 -41.99
N ASN A 558 -1.15 5.22 -42.15
CA ASN A 558 -1.32 3.88 -41.62
C ASN A 558 -1.04 2.86 -42.73
N THR A 559 -0.31 1.79 -42.42
CA THR A 559 -0.07 0.69 -43.34
C THR A 559 -0.40 -0.63 -42.68
N PHE A 560 -0.97 -1.56 -43.43
CA PHE A 560 -1.30 -2.90 -42.98
C PHE A 560 -0.61 -3.89 -43.90
N HIS A 561 0.09 -4.85 -43.32
CA HIS A 561 0.89 -5.82 -44.05
C HIS A 561 0.56 -7.24 -43.63
N ARG A 562 0.78 -8.18 -44.54
CA ARG A 562 0.65 -9.62 -44.32
C ARG A 562 1.79 -10.35 -45.00
N TRP A 563 2.10 -11.54 -44.48
CA TRP A 563 3.00 -12.46 -45.15
C TRP A 563 2.22 -13.27 -46.18
N GLU A 564 2.60 -13.17 -47.45
CA GLU A 564 2.05 -13.94 -48.58
C GLU A 564 3.20 -14.69 -49.26
N ASP A 565 3.14 -16.02 -49.30
CA ASP A 565 4.17 -16.88 -49.90
C ASP A 565 5.62 -16.60 -49.40
N GLY A 566 5.75 -16.16 -48.14
CA GLY A 566 7.04 -15.82 -47.52
C GLY A 566 7.55 -14.40 -47.84
N GLU A 567 6.76 -13.60 -48.55
CA GLU A 567 7.05 -12.17 -48.79
C GLU A 567 6.11 -11.29 -47.96
N LEU A 568 6.67 -10.27 -47.31
CA LEU A 568 5.89 -9.27 -46.60
C LEU A 568 5.30 -8.28 -47.60
N VAL A 569 3.97 -8.21 -47.68
CA VAL A 569 3.27 -7.33 -48.62
C VAL A 569 2.32 -6.37 -47.90
N CYS A 570 2.28 -5.12 -48.39
CA CYS A 570 1.31 -4.13 -47.93
C CYS A 570 -0.06 -4.41 -48.54
N VAL A 571 -1.04 -4.79 -47.71
CA VAL A 571 -2.40 -5.11 -48.13
C VAL A 571 -3.32 -3.88 -48.15
N ARG A 572 -3.04 -2.88 -47.30
CA ARG A 572 -3.76 -1.61 -47.27
C ARG A 572 -2.85 -0.48 -46.82
N ARG A 573 -3.00 0.68 -47.45
CA ARG A 573 -2.34 1.94 -47.09
C ARG A 573 -3.36 3.06 -46.97
N ILE A 574 -3.37 3.75 -45.85
CA ILE A 574 -4.26 4.86 -45.56
C ILE A 574 -3.41 6.10 -45.36
N GLU A 575 -3.52 7.05 -46.27
CA GLU A 575 -2.97 8.40 -46.09
C GLU A 575 -4.08 9.29 -45.52
N SER A 576 -3.81 9.90 -44.37
CA SER A 576 -4.71 10.87 -43.76
C SER A 576 -3.92 12.14 -43.50
N PHE A 577 -4.32 13.26 -44.10
CA PHE A 577 -3.64 14.55 -43.96
C PHE A 577 -4.63 15.61 -43.50
N SER A 578 -4.25 16.41 -42.51
CA SER A 578 -5.08 17.49 -41.99
C SER A 578 -4.31 18.81 -41.91
N PRO A 579 -4.11 19.47 -43.06
CA PRO A 579 -3.48 20.79 -43.11
C PRO A 579 -4.39 21.89 -42.53
N TRP A 580 -3.77 22.98 -42.07
CA TRP A 580 -4.47 24.07 -41.36
C TRP A 580 -5.28 25.02 -42.24
N GLU A 581 -5.03 25.07 -43.55
CA GLU A 581 -5.68 26.01 -44.48
C GLU A 581 -6.10 25.33 -45.79
N GLU A 582 -6.13 24.00 -45.81
CA GLU A 582 -6.52 23.19 -46.98
C GLU A 582 -7.43 22.05 -46.51
N PRO A 583 -8.31 21.50 -47.38
CA PRO A 583 -9.17 20.38 -47.01
C PRO A 583 -8.38 19.23 -46.41
N SER A 584 -8.92 18.63 -45.36
CA SER A 584 -8.36 17.38 -44.83
C SER A 584 -8.70 16.24 -45.79
N ILE A 585 -7.77 15.31 -46.01
CA ILE A 585 -7.92 14.25 -47.01
C ILE A 585 -7.76 12.90 -46.32
N VAL A 586 -8.60 11.94 -46.70
CA VAL A 586 -8.36 10.51 -46.48
C VAL A 586 -8.25 9.83 -47.84
N CYS A 587 -7.14 9.16 -48.10
CA CYS A 587 -6.91 8.36 -49.29
C CYS A 587 -6.57 6.93 -48.86
N VAL A 588 -7.27 5.94 -49.44
CA VAL A 588 -7.09 4.52 -49.11
C VAL A 588 -6.71 3.77 -50.37
N GLN A 589 -5.67 2.97 -50.27
CA GLN A 589 -5.18 2.10 -51.32
C GLN A 589 -5.21 0.66 -50.82
N ASP A 590 -5.89 -0.21 -51.55
CA ASP A 590 -5.95 -1.65 -51.27
C ASP A 590 -5.11 -2.43 -52.28
N ARG A 591 -4.52 -3.53 -51.84
CA ARG A 591 -3.80 -4.44 -52.72
C ARG A 591 -4.79 -5.25 -53.55
N ILE A 592 -4.88 -4.92 -54.84
CA ILE A 592 -5.76 -5.58 -55.81
C ILE A 592 -4.90 -6.06 -56.98
N ASN A 593 -4.95 -7.36 -57.28
CA ASN A 593 -4.13 -8.00 -58.33
C ASN A 593 -2.62 -7.78 -58.17
N GLY A 594 -2.13 -7.74 -56.93
CA GLY A 594 -0.69 -7.60 -56.65
C GLY A 594 -0.15 -6.17 -56.70
N GLU A 595 -1.01 -5.15 -56.82
CA GLU A 595 -0.62 -3.74 -56.79
C GLU A 595 -1.54 -2.94 -55.85
N LEU A 596 -1.01 -1.90 -55.20
CA LEU A 596 -1.81 -0.97 -54.41
C LEU A 596 -2.61 -0.06 -55.35
N GLN A 597 -3.93 -0.13 -55.27
CA GLN A 597 -4.85 0.67 -56.07
C GLN A 597 -5.71 1.54 -55.15
N GLN A 598 -5.88 2.82 -55.50
CA GLN A 598 -6.74 3.72 -54.74
C GLN A 598 -8.20 3.25 -54.83
N VAL A 599 -8.81 2.91 -53.69
CA VAL A 599 -10.21 2.47 -53.59
C VAL A 599 -11.11 3.56 -53.01
N TYR A 600 -10.54 4.50 -52.26
CA TYR A 600 -11.29 5.59 -51.65
C TYR A 600 -10.46 6.87 -51.55
N ARG A 601 -11.12 8.00 -51.78
CA ARG A 601 -10.59 9.33 -51.55
C ARG A 601 -11.73 10.28 -51.21
N GLU A 602 -11.64 10.93 -50.06
CA GLU A 602 -12.61 11.94 -49.64
C GLU A 602 -11.89 13.16 -49.08
N GLU A 603 -12.48 14.33 -49.32
CA GLU A 603 -12.02 15.62 -48.81
C GLU A 603 -13.02 16.12 -47.79
N PHE A 604 -12.51 16.62 -46.67
CA PHE A 604 -13.27 17.12 -45.54
C PHE A 604 -12.93 18.61 -45.34
N PRO A 605 -13.87 19.42 -44.83
CA PRO A 605 -13.60 20.81 -44.47
C PRO A 605 -12.38 20.93 -43.56
N TRP A 606 -11.59 21.98 -43.77
CA TRP A 606 -10.38 22.19 -43.00
C TRP A 606 -10.71 22.66 -41.56
N PRO A 607 -9.81 22.49 -40.59
CA PRO A 607 -10.15 22.61 -39.16
C PRO A 607 -10.81 23.91 -38.70
N GLY A 608 -10.52 25.04 -39.36
CA GLY A 608 -11.09 26.35 -39.03
C GLY A 608 -12.32 26.74 -39.85
N GLU A 609 -12.76 25.90 -40.79
CA GLU A 609 -13.99 26.10 -41.56
C GLU A 609 -15.20 25.55 -40.81
N GLU A 610 -15.17 24.26 -40.44
CA GLU A 610 -16.24 23.57 -39.73
C GLU A 610 -15.66 22.53 -38.75
N PRO A 611 -15.85 22.70 -37.42
CA PRO A 611 -15.39 21.74 -36.42
C PRO A 611 -15.94 20.31 -36.61
N GLU A 612 -17.18 20.18 -37.11
CA GLU A 612 -17.82 18.90 -37.42
C GLU A 612 -17.11 18.15 -38.56
N GLY A 613 -16.48 18.88 -39.49
CA GLY A 613 -15.71 18.30 -40.60
C GLY A 613 -14.46 17.54 -40.13
N GLN A 614 -13.87 17.95 -39.02
CA GLN A 614 -12.71 17.27 -38.43
C GLN A 614 -13.08 15.95 -37.78
N GLU A 615 -14.25 15.89 -37.14
CA GLU A 615 -14.73 14.63 -36.59
C GLU A 615 -15.09 13.65 -37.72
N ALA A 616 -15.72 14.13 -38.80
CA ALA A 616 -15.98 13.32 -39.98
C ALA A 616 -14.69 12.75 -40.61
N TRP A 617 -13.63 13.57 -40.72
CA TRP A 617 -12.32 13.14 -41.21
C TRP A 617 -11.72 12.02 -40.34
N ARG A 618 -11.76 12.17 -39.01
CA ARG A 618 -11.28 11.13 -38.07
C ARG A 618 -12.08 9.84 -38.20
N GLN A 619 -13.41 9.95 -38.23
CA GLN A 619 -14.30 8.79 -38.37
C GLN A 619 -14.05 8.05 -39.68
N ALA A 620 -13.87 8.77 -40.79
CA ALA A 620 -13.53 8.16 -42.08
C ALA A 620 -12.21 7.40 -42.02
N ARG A 621 -11.15 8.00 -41.45
CA ARG A 621 -9.87 7.32 -41.23
C ARG A 621 -10.05 6.04 -40.39
N TYR A 622 -10.73 6.12 -39.25
CA TYR A 622 -10.87 4.97 -38.32
C TYR A 622 -11.66 3.82 -38.92
N LYS A 623 -12.72 4.09 -39.70
CA LYS A 623 -13.48 3.05 -40.40
C LYS A 623 -12.59 2.21 -41.32
N TRP A 624 -11.69 2.86 -42.07
CA TRP A 624 -10.81 2.17 -43.01
C TRP A 624 -9.66 1.38 -42.35
N CYS A 625 -9.37 1.63 -41.06
CA CYS A 625 -8.47 0.79 -40.28
C CYS A 625 -9.03 -0.61 -40.03
N ASP A 626 -10.34 -0.82 -40.18
CA ASP A 626 -10.93 -2.15 -40.24
C ASP A 626 -10.70 -2.78 -41.63
N LEU A 627 -9.91 -3.85 -41.68
CA LEU A 627 -9.59 -4.54 -42.93
C LEU A 627 -10.80 -5.20 -43.59
N ASP A 628 -11.87 -5.47 -42.84
CA ASP A 628 -13.12 -6.03 -43.38
C ASP A 628 -14.04 -4.94 -43.98
N TYR A 629 -13.72 -3.66 -43.75
CA TYR A 629 -14.43 -2.53 -44.34
C TYR A 629 -13.93 -2.24 -45.76
N HIS A 630 -14.88 -2.14 -46.70
CA HIS A 630 -14.63 -1.87 -48.12
C HIS A 630 -15.45 -0.70 -48.69
N GLY A 631 -15.99 0.17 -47.81
CA GLY A 631 -16.90 1.26 -48.19
C GLY A 631 -18.38 0.90 -48.08
N GLU A 632 -19.25 1.91 -48.16
CA GLU A 632 -20.70 1.70 -48.28
C GLU A 632 -21.07 1.22 -49.71
N PRO A 633 -22.03 0.29 -49.86
CA PRO A 633 -22.40 -0.31 -51.16
C PRO A 633 -22.99 0.67 -52.19
#